data_AF-L7F1Q8-F1
#
_entry.id   AF-L7F1Q8-F1
#
_cell.length_a   1.000
_cell.length_b   1.000
_cell.length_c   1.000
_cell.angle_alpha   90.00
_cell.angle_beta   90.00
_cell.angle_gamma   90.00
#
_symmetry.space_group_name_H-M   'P 1'
#
loop_
_entity.id
_entity.type
_entity.pdbx_description
1 polymer ?
#
loop_
_entity_poly.entity_id
_entity_poly.type
_entity_poly.pdbx_seq_one_letter_code
_entity_poly.pdbx_strand_id
1 'polypeptide(L)'
;MAIEILLRSTWAAHTPDTFRGTVIITRKLLGSTMQYEAAAAQLIKEVGAPPQPSTRAWTPWRGGFFIHYRGGGSSDLDNETECAADVADAWSDMYSKADGDCGYNYFVCPHGRIYEGRGRERGEANGGDSPASGNVPAGHVWVPVYGAIGRNAAFYSICALLRGDDQPTSAMLTAIRNLIQYLRTDVTADKKGGPNIFPHSQGYDTDCPGKLLPYARIGSAIDPGIPDDGIPNQLQIVSRAQWGARPPVSQVTVPTSARTGFAVHYSAAPSTQTVRAIQNYHMDSNGWWDIGYNFLVDTEGRVFEGRGWANEGAHATGYNTTHIGVCFIGRNGDATQASMNSIRSLYFHWIEMTGHSLSATYHGAIGNTDCPGAALRSWVLSGLLGTTIPIVGGEPVYDGLPPGDGSSGGLTTVRSIASQQSAVNGLGYSPPLDVDGSFGPRTDAGVRWLQTRVGATADGLWGPNTEAAYKAYIGQGGGGGLSTVRSIASQQRAVNGLGYSPALTVDGSFGPATEAGVRWLQTRVGVAADGMWGSATEAAYVAYTGSSGETGGGLTTVRSVESQQHAVNELGHNPPLTVDGVFGPLTETGVRWLQTKVGTTADGMWGPATEGAYVAYSDGGQLTVDGEFGPATIAATQRAIGVADDGSWGPASKRALQQHLNTWSGSALVVDGDFGAASVRALQTHLNRMIGAGLTVDGGWGAGTTRALQTALNQGRF
;
A
#
# COMPACT_ATOMS: atom_id res chain seq x y z
N MET A 1 -32.68 19.76 -15.55
CA MET A 1 -33.02 21.16 -15.92
C MET A 1 -34.00 21.11 -17.09
N ALA A 2 -35.00 21.99 -17.18
CA ALA A 2 -35.90 21.97 -18.34
C ALA A 2 -35.17 22.58 -19.55
N ILE A 3 -34.65 21.73 -20.45
CA ILE A 3 -34.12 22.15 -21.74
C ILE A 3 -35.28 22.16 -22.75
N GLU A 4 -35.36 23.21 -23.56
CA GLU A 4 -36.34 23.30 -24.64
C GLU A 4 -35.72 22.76 -25.93
N ILE A 5 -36.24 21.62 -26.40
CA ILE A 5 -35.87 21.03 -27.69
C ILE A 5 -37.07 21.21 -28.63
N LEU A 6 -36.86 21.97 -29.70
CA LEU A 6 -37.88 22.19 -30.71
C LEU A 6 -38.06 20.93 -31.57
N LEU A 7 -39.27 20.38 -31.56
CA LEU A 7 -39.61 19.15 -32.27
C LEU A 7 -39.50 19.32 -33.79
N ARG A 8 -39.41 18.21 -34.52
CA ARG A 8 -39.33 18.21 -35.99
C ARG A 8 -40.42 19.03 -36.68
N SER A 9 -41.62 19.04 -36.11
CA SER A 9 -42.75 19.83 -36.62
C SER A 9 -42.46 21.33 -36.72
N THR A 10 -41.49 21.87 -35.96
CA THR A 10 -41.17 23.30 -35.98
C THR A 10 -40.37 23.72 -37.20
N TRP A 11 -39.58 22.82 -37.79
CA TRP A 11 -38.77 23.11 -38.97
C TRP A 11 -39.26 22.38 -40.24
N ALA A 12 -40.08 21.33 -40.09
CA ALA A 12 -40.62 20.57 -41.22
C ALA A 12 -41.42 21.42 -42.22
N ALA A 13 -42.01 22.54 -41.78
CA ALA A 13 -42.73 23.49 -42.63
C ALA A 13 -41.86 24.08 -43.76
N HIS A 14 -40.55 24.16 -43.56
CA HIS A 14 -39.59 24.67 -44.56
C HIS A 14 -39.10 23.60 -45.54
N THR A 15 -39.44 22.32 -45.32
CA THR A 15 -38.96 21.22 -46.17
C THR A 15 -39.43 21.31 -47.63
N PRO A 16 -40.64 21.80 -47.98
CA PRO A 16 -41.04 21.98 -49.38
C PRO A 16 -40.12 22.92 -50.17
N ASP A 17 -39.56 23.93 -49.51
CA ASP A 17 -38.70 24.95 -50.11
C ASP A 17 -37.28 24.43 -50.41
N THR A 18 -36.93 23.27 -49.87
CA THR A 18 -35.63 22.63 -50.13
C THR A 18 -35.62 21.90 -51.48
N PHE A 19 -34.43 21.71 -52.04
CA PHE A 19 -34.25 20.93 -53.27
C PHE A 19 -34.86 19.53 -53.15
N ARG A 20 -34.57 18.82 -52.06
CA ARG A 20 -35.09 17.46 -51.86
C ARG A 20 -36.60 17.43 -51.67
N GLY A 21 -37.16 18.41 -50.95
CA GLY A 21 -38.60 18.52 -50.77
C GLY A 21 -39.34 18.69 -52.09
N THR A 22 -38.85 19.59 -52.94
CA THR A 22 -39.40 19.79 -54.29
C THR A 22 -39.34 18.50 -55.12
N VAL A 23 -38.24 17.73 -55.04
CA VAL A 23 -38.12 16.43 -55.74
C VAL A 23 -39.14 15.41 -55.21
N ILE A 24 -39.34 15.33 -53.89
CA ILE A 24 -40.29 14.38 -53.28
C ILE A 24 -41.72 14.76 -53.63
N ILE A 25 -42.08 16.05 -53.55
CA ILE A 25 -43.41 16.55 -53.93
C ILE A 25 -43.68 16.23 -55.40
N THR A 26 -42.73 16.55 -56.29
CA THR A 26 -42.86 16.26 -57.73
C THR A 26 -43.12 14.76 -57.97
N ARG A 27 -42.42 13.87 -57.26
CA ARG A 27 -42.66 12.42 -57.35
C ARG A 27 -44.03 11.99 -56.84
N LYS A 28 -44.56 12.60 -55.78
CA LYS A 28 -45.93 12.32 -55.28
C LYS A 28 -47.01 12.79 -56.26
N LEU A 29 -46.74 13.84 -57.04
CA LEU A 29 -47.65 14.34 -58.08
C LEU A 29 -47.64 13.46 -59.34
N LEU A 30 -46.54 12.75 -59.62
CA LEU A 30 -46.47 11.82 -60.76
C LEU A 30 -47.47 10.67 -60.58
N GLY A 31 -48.51 10.67 -61.43
CA GLY A 31 -49.55 9.63 -61.42
C GLY A 31 -50.63 9.82 -60.35
N SER A 32 -50.72 10.98 -59.70
CA SER A 32 -51.78 11.30 -58.74
C SER A 32 -52.61 12.52 -59.16
N THR A 33 -53.83 12.64 -58.64
CA THR A 33 -54.68 13.84 -58.80
C THR A 33 -54.46 14.88 -57.69
N MET A 34 -53.37 14.73 -56.92
CA MET A 34 -53.09 15.57 -55.75
C MET A 34 -52.66 16.98 -56.20
N GLN A 35 -53.05 18.01 -55.45
CA GLN A 35 -52.55 19.37 -55.64
C GLN A 35 -51.19 19.55 -54.94
N TYR A 36 -50.40 20.53 -55.40
CA TYR A 36 -49.08 20.80 -54.82
C TYR A 36 -49.18 21.08 -53.32
N GLU A 37 -50.14 21.89 -52.87
CA GLU A 37 -50.31 22.19 -51.44
C GLU A 37 -50.62 20.94 -50.61
N ALA A 38 -51.40 20.01 -51.16
CA ALA A 38 -51.73 18.76 -50.49
C ALA A 38 -50.49 17.82 -50.39
N ALA A 39 -49.69 17.76 -51.46
CA ALA A 39 -48.44 16.99 -51.47
C ALA A 39 -47.38 17.59 -50.53
N ALA A 40 -47.29 18.93 -50.48
CA ALA A 40 -46.43 19.66 -49.55
C ALA A 40 -46.88 19.45 -48.10
N ALA A 41 -48.18 19.56 -47.80
CA ALA A 41 -48.73 19.29 -46.47
C ALA A 41 -48.47 17.84 -46.03
N GLN A 42 -48.57 16.88 -46.95
CA GLN A 42 -48.23 15.49 -46.67
C GLN A 42 -46.72 15.33 -46.36
N LEU A 43 -45.84 15.96 -47.13
CA LEU A 43 -44.40 15.95 -46.85
C LEU A 43 -44.10 16.57 -45.47
N ILE A 44 -44.67 17.73 -45.16
CA ILE A 44 -44.49 18.40 -43.86
C ILE A 44 -44.92 17.46 -42.72
N LYS A 45 -46.03 16.75 -42.89
CA LYS A 45 -46.51 15.78 -41.90
C LYS A 45 -45.57 14.58 -41.76
N GLU A 46 -45.05 14.06 -42.88
CA GLU A 46 -44.12 12.93 -42.90
C GLU A 46 -42.78 13.29 -42.24
N VAL A 47 -42.21 14.45 -42.58
CA VAL A 47 -40.92 14.92 -42.01
C VAL A 47 -41.07 15.43 -40.58
N GLY A 48 -42.21 16.03 -40.24
CA GLY A 48 -42.51 16.52 -38.90
C GLY A 48 -42.86 15.41 -37.90
N ALA A 49 -43.00 14.16 -38.34
CA ALA A 49 -43.28 13.03 -37.46
C ALA A 49 -42.06 12.74 -36.54
N PRO A 50 -42.30 12.24 -35.30
CA PRO A 50 -41.22 11.90 -34.39
C PRO A 50 -40.19 10.95 -35.02
N PRO A 51 -38.91 11.06 -34.62
CA PRO A 51 -37.86 10.18 -35.14
C PRO A 51 -38.21 8.71 -34.93
N GLN A 52 -37.94 7.91 -35.96
CA GLN A 52 -38.11 6.46 -35.85
C GLN A 52 -36.97 5.86 -35.02
N PRO A 53 -37.23 4.87 -34.14
CA PRO A 53 -36.17 4.20 -33.39
C PRO A 53 -35.13 3.54 -34.30
N SER A 54 -33.91 3.40 -33.79
CA SER A 54 -32.86 2.67 -34.49
C SER A 54 -33.26 1.22 -34.80
N THR A 55 -33.10 0.81 -36.06
CA THR A 55 -33.25 -0.60 -36.48
C THR A 55 -32.05 -1.46 -36.07
N ARG A 56 -30.97 -0.85 -35.59
CA ARG A 56 -29.75 -1.49 -35.07
C ARG A 56 -29.60 -1.23 -33.56
N ALA A 57 -28.81 -2.06 -32.89
CA ALA A 57 -28.42 -1.83 -31.50
C ALA A 57 -27.85 -0.41 -31.33
N TRP A 58 -28.44 0.32 -30.38
CA TRP A 58 -28.15 1.72 -30.13
C TRP A 58 -27.69 1.89 -28.70
N THR A 59 -26.39 2.11 -28.52
CA THR A 59 -25.71 2.16 -27.22
C THR A 59 -24.89 3.45 -27.08
N PRO A 60 -25.54 4.62 -27.01
CA PRO A 60 -24.86 5.91 -26.96
C PRO A 60 -23.90 6.05 -25.77
N TRP A 61 -24.16 5.33 -24.68
CA TRP A 61 -23.33 5.31 -23.48
C TRP A 61 -21.91 4.77 -23.72
N ARG A 62 -21.69 3.98 -24.78
CA ARG A 62 -20.36 3.47 -25.16
C ARG A 62 -19.51 4.50 -25.90
N GLY A 63 -20.14 5.43 -26.60
CA GLY A 63 -19.45 6.46 -27.37
C GLY A 63 -19.59 7.81 -26.69
N GLY A 64 -20.65 8.54 -27.01
CA GLY A 64 -20.86 9.91 -26.55
C GLY A 64 -21.37 10.79 -27.67
N PHE A 65 -20.64 11.86 -27.97
CA PHE A 65 -21.07 12.95 -28.84
C PHE A 65 -20.04 13.25 -29.92
N PHE A 66 -20.48 13.35 -31.17
CA PHE A 66 -19.75 14.01 -32.23
C PHE A 66 -20.28 15.42 -32.43
N ILE A 67 -19.36 16.36 -32.46
CA ILE A 67 -19.64 17.76 -32.76
C ILE A 67 -19.36 17.99 -34.23
N HIS A 68 -20.34 18.61 -34.88
CA HIS A 68 -20.30 18.99 -36.27
C HIS A 68 -20.62 20.47 -36.41
N TYR A 69 -20.28 21.01 -37.57
CA TYR A 69 -20.76 22.30 -38.03
C TYR A 69 -21.36 22.15 -39.43
N ARG A 70 -22.20 23.10 -39.84
CA ARG A 70 -22.80 23.13 -41.17
C ARG A 70 -21.78 23.45 -42.25
N GLY A 71 -20.87 24.39 -42.01
CA GLY A 71 -19.74 24.75 -42.88
C GLY A 71 -20.10 25.41 -44.20
N GLY A 72 -21.10 24.92 -44.93
CA GLY A 72 -21.68 25.53 -46.14
C GLY A 72 -22.95 26.33 -45.85
N GLY A 73 -23.36 27.18 -46.80
CA GLY A 73 -24.54 28.06 -46.74
C GLY A 73 -24.18 29.54 -46.91
N SER A 74 -25.09 30.33 -47.50
CA SER A 74 -24.85 31.75 -47.85
C SER A 74 -25.67 32.76 -47.04
N SER A 75 -26.55 32.31 -46.15
CA SER A 75 -27.40 33.18 -45.34
C SER A 75 -26.84 33.35 -43.93
N ASP A 76 -26.73 34.61 -43.52
CA ASP A 76 -26.65 34.98 -42.12
C ASP A 76 -27.90 34.42 -41.43
N LEU A 77 -27.71 33.68 -40.33
CA LEU A 77 -28.80 33.12 -39.56
C LEU A 77 -29.17 34.15 -38.49
N ASP A 78 -29.88 35.20 -38.88
CA ASP A 78 -30.22 36.35 -38.04
C ASP A 78 -31.47 36.10 -37.19
N ASN A 79 -32.32 35.16 -37.61
CA ASN A 79 -33.54 34.82 -36.89
C ASN A 79 -33.86 33.32 -36.89
N GLU A 80 -34.86 32.94 -36.09
CA GLU A 80 -35.24 31.55 -35.89
C GLU A 80 -35.89 30.90 -37.11
N THR A 81 -36.57 31.69 -37.97
CA THR A 81 -37.14 31.19 -39.22
C THR A 81 -36.04 30.74 -40.17
N GLU A 82 -34.97 31.51 -40.27
CA GLU A 82 -33.78 31.13 -41.05
C GLU A 82 -33.06 29.92 -40.46
N CYS A 83 -32.98 29.84 -39.13
CA CYS A 83 -32.43 28.65 -38.45
C CYS A 83 -33.24 27.40 -38.77
N ALA A 84 -34.57 27.47 -38.68
CA ALA A 84 -35.46 26.36 -39.01
C ALA A 84 -35.37 25.97 -40.50
N ALA A 85 -35.26 26.95 -41.39
CA ALA A 85 -35.03 26.69 -42.81
C ALA A 85 -33.68 26.00 -43.07
N ASP A 86 -32.61 26.40 -42.38
CA ASP A 86 -31.30 25.74 -42.51
C ASP A 86 -31.28 24.31 -41.96
N VAL A 87 -32.07 24.01 -40.92
CA VAL A 87 -32.27 22.63 -40.46
C VAL A 87 -32.99 21.79 -41.52
N ALA A 88 -34.00 22.35 -42.19
CA ALA A 88 -34.68 21.66 -43.30
C ALA A 88 -33.71 21.45 -44.49
N ASP A 89 -32.85 22.41 -44.79
CA ASP A 89 -31.82 22.29 -45.82
C ASP A 89 -30.79 21.21 -45.46
N ALA A 90 -30.32 21.16 -44.21
CA ALA A 90 -29.43 20.10 -43.72
C ALA A 90 -30.05 18.69 -43.82
N TRP A 91 -31.38 18.59 -43.61
CA TRP A 91 -32.11 17.35 -43.87
C TRP A 91 -32.09 16.99 -45.36
N SER A 92 -32.32 17.96 -46.25
CA SER A 92 -32.27 17.77 -47.71
C SER A 92 -30.89 17.26 -48.18
N ASP A 93 -29.81 17.82 -47.64
CA ASP A 93 -28.42 17.43 -47.93
C ASP A 93 -28.10 15.99 -47.55
N MET A 94 -28.59 15.55 -46.38
CA MET A 94 -28.25 14.25 -45.80
C MET A 94 -29.26 13.15 -46.14
N TYR A 95 -30.39 13.50 -46.75
CA TYR A 95 -31.53 12.59 -46.98
C TYR A 95 -31.14 11.23 -47.57
N SER A 96 -30.31 11.22 -48.61
CA SER A 96 -29.90 9.98 -49.27
C SER A 96 -28.88 9.16 -48.48
N LYS A 97 -28.11 9.81 -47.59
CA LYS A 97 -27.06 9.16 -46.78
C LYS A 97 -27.59 8.64 -45.44
N ALA A 98 -28.74 9.14 -45.00
CA ALA A 98 -29.28 8.89 -43.68
C ALA A 98 -30.60 8.10 -43.66
N ASP A 99 -30.77 7.18 -44.62
CA ASP A 99 -31.95 6.31 -44.76
C ASP A 99 -33.26 7.10 -44.98
N GLY A 100 -33.22 8.19 -45.76
CA GLY A 100 -34.38 9.05 -45.99
C GLY A 100 -34.70 9.99 -44.81
N ASP A 101 -33.71 10.30 -43.98
CA ASP A 101 -33.86 11.12 -42.78
C ASP A 101 -32.73 12.15 -42.68
N CYS A 102 -32.71 12.99 -41.63
CA CYS A 102 -31.57 13.85 -41.36
C CYS A 102 -30.39 13.03 -40.78
N GLY A 103 -29.15 13.45 -41.05
CA GLY A 103 -27.94 12.74 -40.58
C GLY A 103 -27.63 12.94 -39.10
N TYR A 104 -28.14 14.02 -38.50
CA TYR A 104 -27.79 14.52 -37.17
C TYR A 104 -28.90 14.25 -36.16
N ASN A 105 -28.52 14.03 -34.90
CA ASN A 105 -29.49 13.86 -33.81
C ASN A 105 -30.14 15.19 -33.44
N TYR A 106 -29.31 16.24 -33.36
CA TYR A 106 -29.73 17.57 -32.94
C TYR A 106 -28.99 18.64 -33.71
N PHE A 107 -29.64 19.79 -33.88
CA PHE A 107 -29.05 21.00 -34.44
C PHE A 107 -29.07 22.12 -33.40
N VAL A 108 -28.04 22.96 -33.38
CA VAL A 108 -27.94 24.10 -32.45
C VAL A 108 -27.65 25.37 -33.24
N CYS A 109 -28.54 26.36 -33.14
CA CYS A 109 -28.38 27.62 -33.85
C CYS A 109 -27.45 28.61 -33.10
N PRO A 110 -26.94 29.65 -33.78
CA PRO A 110 -26.19 30.73 -33.13
C PRO A 110 -26.93 31.46 -32.00
N HIS A 111 -28.26 31.43 -31.99
CA HIS A 111 -29.09 32.02 -30.93
C HIS A 111 -29.25 31.11 -29.70
N GLY A 112 -28.76 29.87 -29.76
CA GLY A 112 -28.83 28.91 -28.64
C GLY A 112 -30.12 28.08 -28.59
N ARG A 113 -30.96 28.09 -29.64
CA ARG A 113 -32.05 27.12 -29.76
C ARG A 113 -31.57 25.78 -30.27
N ILE A 114 -32.25 24.73 -29.82
CA ILE A 114 -31.96 23.34 -30.15
C ILE A 114 -33.13 22.78 -30.95
N TYR A 115 -32.84 22.24 -32.12
CA TYR A 115 -33.81 21.59 -33.00
C TYR A 115 -33.57 20.09 -33.02
N GLU A 116 -34.64 19.32 -32.90
CA GLU A 116 -34.61 17.86 -33.00
C GLU A 116 -34.42 17.45 -34.46
N GLY A 117 -33.38 16.65 -34.72
CA GLY A 117 -33.20 15.91 -35.96
C GLY A 117 -33.69 14.48 -35.79
N ARG A 118 -32.76 13.52 -35.72
CA ARG A 118 -33.06 12.11 -35.40
C ARG A 118 -33.37 11.88 -33.91
N GLY A 119 -33.22 12.91 -33.08
CA GLY A 119 -33.51 12.86 -31.66
C GLY A 119 -32.72 11.80 -30.91
N ARG A 120 -33.23 11.37 -29.76
CA ARG A 120 -32.54 10.42 -28.87
C ARG A 120 -32.75 8.94 -29.23
N GLU A 121 -33.80 8.65 -29.99
CA GLU A 121 -34.27 7.28 -30.22
C GLU A 121 -33.46 6.52 -31.28
N ARG A 122 -32.56 7.21 -32.00
CA ARG A 122 -31.78 6.64 -33.08
C ARG A 122 -30.37 7.20 -33.10
N GLY A 123 -29.39 6.37 -33.43
CA GLY A 123 -28.02 6.84 -33.60
C GLY A 123 -27.84 7.79 -34.76
N GLU A 124 -26.67 8.41 -34.88
CA GLU A 124 -26.36 9.26 -36.02
C GLU A 124 -26.36 8.48 -37.35
N ALA A 125 -26.42 9.19 -38.48
CA ALA A 125 -26.11 8.64 -39.80
C ALA A 125 -25.13 9.52 -40.58
N ASN A 126 -24.48 10.47 -39.91
CA ASN A 126 -23.52 11.38 -40.51
C ASN A 126 -22.09 10.81 -40.49
N GLY A 127 -21.93 9.52 -40.82
CA GLY A 127 -20.64 8.86 -40.91
C GLY A 127 -19.85 9.33 -42.13
N GLY A 128 -18.53 9.52 -41.99
CA GLY A 128 -17.67 9.63 -43.16
C GLY A 128 -17.44 8.25 -43.79
N ASP A 129 -17.35 8.19 -45.12
CA ASP A 129 -17.15 6.93 -45.84
C ASP A 129 -15.67 6.46 -45.81
N SER A 130 -14.74 7.36 -45.46
CA SER A 130 -13.30 7.11 -45.48
C SER A 130 -12.67 7.29 -44.09
N PRO A 131 -12.04 6.26 -43.49
CA PRO A 131 -11.32 6.41 -42.23
C PRO A 131 -10.06 7.26 -42.42
N ALA A 132 -9.77 8.17 -41.48
CA ALA A 132 -8.54 8.97 -41.48
C ALA A 132 -7.26 8.15 -41.20
N SER A 133 -7.39 6.90 -40.73
CA SER A 133 -6.26 6.01 -40.44
C SER A 133 -6.57 4.58 -40.87
N GLY A 134 -5.58 3.90 -41.46
CA GLY A 134 -5.75 2.55 -42.05
C GLY A 134 -6.03 1.41 -41.06
N ASN A 135 -6.12 1.68 -39.75
CA ASN A 135 -6.28 0.68 -38.70
C ASN A 135 -7.69 0.67 -38.06
N VAL A 136 -8.62 1.53 -38.51
CA VAL A 136 -10.00 1.58 -38.02
C VAL A 136 -10.97 1.38 -39.19
N PRO A 137 -11.94 0.45 -39.10
CA PRO A 137 -12.92 0.24 -40.18
C PRO A 137 -13.70 1.52 -40.50
N ALA A 138 -14.13 1.67 -41.76
CA ALA A 138 -15.01 2.77 -42.16
C ALA A 138 -16.28 2.83 -41.27
N GLY A 139 -16.72 4.04 -40.93
CA GLY A 139 -17.85 4.25 -40.03
C GLY A 139 -17.59 3.91 -38.55
N HIS A 140 -16.36 3.57 -38.18
CA HIS A 140 -15.96 3.34 -36.78
C HIS A 140 -15.03 4.45 -36.28
N VAL A 141 -14.99 4.59 -34.96
CA VAL A 141 -13.98 5.40 -34.28
C VAL A 141 -13.37 4.56 -33.15
N TRP A 142 -12.07 4.71 -32.94
CA TRP A 142 -11.41 4.07 -31.81
C TRP A 142 -11.83 4.77 -30.52
N VAL A 143 -12.59 4.08 -29.67
CA VAL A 143 -12.85 4.48 -28.29
C VAL A 143 -11.97 3.63 -27.39
N PRO A 144 -11.10 4.25 -26.58
CA PRO A 144 -10.05 3.49 -25.88
C PRO A 144 -10.50 2.38 -24.93
N VAL A 145 -11.77 2.35 -24.49
CA VAL A 145 -12.35 1.25 -23.68
C VAL A 145 -12.97 0.15 -24.55
N TYR A 146 -13.54 0.53 -25.69
CA TYR A 146 -14.37 -0.36 -26.50
C TYR A 146 -13.73 -0.75 -27.83
N GLY A 147 -12.51 -0.29 -28.09
CA GLY A 147 -11.84 -0.43 -29.37
C GLY A 147 -12.56 0.33 -30.48
N ALA A 148 -12.48 -0.19 -31.70
CA ALA A 148 -13.23 0.37 -32.82
C ALA A 148 -14.74 0.09 -32.62
N ILE A 149 -15.52 1.14 -32.38
CA ILE A 149 -16.98 1.05 -32.29
C ILE A 149 -17.65 1.85 -33.40
N GLY A 150 -18.79 1.35 -33.88
CA GLY A 150 -19.55 1.99 -34.93
C GLY A 150 -20.17 3.30 -34.46
N ARG A 151 -19.92 4.38 -35.21
CA ARG A 151 -20.43 5.73 -34.91
C ARG A 151 -21.95 5.77 -34.77
N ASN A 152 -22.61 5.26 -35.81
CA ASN A 152 -24.07 5.18 -35.89
C ASN A 152 -24.71 4.23 -34.86
N ALA A 153 -23.90 3.48 -34.09
CA ALA A 153 -24.34 2.57 -33.03
C ALA A 153 -24.04 3.10 -31.61
N ALA A 154 -23.15 4.09 -31.47
CA ALA A 154 -22.70 4.55 -30.16
C ALA A 154 -22.57 6.07 -29.95
N PHE A 155 -22.89 6.92 -30.94
CA PHE A 155 -22.70 8.38 -30.81
C PHE A 155 -23.87 9.25 -31.26
N TYR A 156 -24.22 10.21 -30.42
CA TYR A 156 -25.07 11.33 -30.78
C TYR A 156 -24.29 12.29 -31.66
N SER A 157 -24.96 12.88 -32.64
CA SER A 157 -24.39 13.87 -33.54
C SER A 157 -25.08 15.21 -33.33
N ILE A 158 -24.31 16.20 -32.90
CA ILE A 158 -24.77 17.57 -32.64
C ILE A 158 -24.18 18.47 -33.72
N CYS A 159 -25.04 19.00 -34.58
CA CYS A 159 -24.64 19.92 -35.64
C CYS A 159 -24.89 21.36 -35.24
N ALA A 160 -23.83 22.14 -35.08
CA ALA A 160 -23.95 23.57 -34.98
C ALA A 160 -24.27 24.18 -36.35
N LEU A 161 -25.27 25.05 -36.40
CA LEU A 161 -25.57 25.87 -37.58
C LEU A 161 -24.57 27.02 -37.68
N LEU A 162 -23.29 26.67 -37.79
CA LEU A 162 -22.14 27.56 -37.89
C LEU A 162 -21.57 27.47 -39.31
N ARG A 163 -21.33 28.60 -39.96
CA ARG A 163 -20.70 28.65 -41.29
C ARG A 163 -19.17 28.64 -41.18
N GLY A 164 -18.50 28.42 -42.31
CA GLY A 164 -17.04 28.25 -42.42
C GLY A 164 -16.18 29.18 -41.57
N ASP A 165 -16.43 30.48 -41.68
CA ASP A 165 -15.61 31.53 -41.06
C ASP A 165 -16.17 32.09 -39.76
N ASP A 166 -17.40 31.71 -39.41
CA ASP A 166 -18.10 32.23 -38.24
C ASP A 166 -17.50 31.72 -36.93
N GLN A 167 -17.49 32.58 -35.93
CA GLN A 167 -17.14 32.18 -34.56
C GLN A 167 -18.37 31.61 -33.86
N PRO A 168 -18.21 30.51 -33.08
CA PRO A 168 -19.31 30.00 -32.28
C PRO A 168 -19.72 31.03 -31.22
N THR A 169 -21.00 31.34 -31.16
CA THR A 169 -21.55 32.28 -30.18
C THR A 169 -21.59 31.65 -28.78
N SER A 170 -21.61 32.48 -27.74
CA SER A 170 -21.78 32.02 -26.36
C SER A 170 -23.09 31.27 -26.15
N ALA A 171 -24.18 31.73 -26.80
CA ALA A 171 -25.49 31.09 -26.74
C ALA A 171 -25.46 29.68 -27.36
N MET A 172 -24.82 29.53 -28.52
CA MET A 172 -24.63 28.22 -29.16
C MET A 172 -23.81 27.29 -28.27
N LEU A 173 -22.66 27.72 -27.76
CA LEU A 173 -21.82 26.89 -26.89
C LEU A 173 -22.56 26.46 -25.63
N THR A 174 -23.33 27.37 -25.02
CA THR A 174 -24.18 27.10 -23.85
C THR A 174 -25.27 26.09 -24.17
N ALA A 175 -25.91 26.21 -25.33
CA ALA A 175 -26.95 25.29 -25.78
C ALA A 175 -26.39 23.89 -26.07
N ILE A 176 -25.22 23.78 -26.71
CA ILE A 176 -24.52 22.50 -26.90
C ILE A 176 -24.20 21.87 -25.54
N ARG A 177 -23.67 22.65 -24.59
CA ARG A 177 -23.39 22.19 -23.22
C ARG A 177 -24.64 21.65 -22.54
N ASN A 178 -25.72 22.42 -22.53
CA ASN A 178 -26.98 22.04 -21.89
C ASN A 178 -27.59 20.79 -22.54
N LEU A 179 -27.48 20.66 -23.86
CA LEU A 179 -27.95 19.49 -24.60
C LEU A 179 -27.15 18.24 -24.23
N ILE A 180 -25.81 18.34 -24.18
CA ILE A 180 -24.96 17.23 -23.74
C ILE A 180 -25.32 16.84 -22.30
N GLN A 181 -25.57 17.82 -21.42
CA GLN A 181 -25.97 17.56 -20.05
C GLN A 181 -27.29 16.78 -20.02
N TYR A 182 -28.33 17.29 -20.67
CA TYR A 182 -29.64 16.65 -20.79
C TYR A 182 -29.53 15.20 -21.32
N LEU A 183 -28.75 14.98 -22.37
CA LEU A 183 -28.56 13.65 -22.97
C LEU A 183 -27.75 12.69 -22.09
N ARG A 184 -27.12 13.19 -21.04
CA ARG A 184 -26.41 12.39 -20.04
C ARG A 184 -27.23 12.23 -18.74
N THR A 185 -28.08 13.20 -18.36
CA THR A 185 -28.88 13.17 -17.11
C THR A 185 -30.32 12.74 -17.27
N ASP A 186 -31.03 13.40 -18.17
CA ASP A 186 -32.49 13.53 -18.15
C ASP A 186 -33.17 12.60 -19.19
N VAL A 187 -32.43 11.60 -19.68
CA VAL A 187 -32.90 10.55 -20.59
C VAL A 187 -32.83 9.17 -19.92
N THR A 188 -33.54 8.19 -20.47
CA THR A 188 -33.50 6.80 -19.98
C THR A 188 -32.08 6.23 -20.07
N ALA A 189 -31.74 5.30 -19.18
CA ALA A 189 -30.38 4.77 -19.04
C ALA A 189 -29.81 4.21 -20.35
N ASP A 190 -30.64 3.55 -21.16
CA ASP A 190 -30.27 2.99 -22.48
C ASP A 190 -30.02 4.07 -23.55
N LYS A 191 -30.46 5.30 -23.29
CA LYS A 191 -30.29 6.47 -24.16
C LYS A 191 -29.25 7.47 -23.64
N LYS A 192 -28.64 7.24 -22.48
CA LYS A 192 -27.61 8.15 -21.95
C LYS A 192 -26.40 8.20 -22.88
N GLY A 193 -25.91 9.40 -23.16
CA GLY A 193 -24.68 9.63 -23.91
C GLY A 193 -23.44 9.27 -23.09
N GLY A 194 -22.45 8.65 -23.74
CA GLY A 194 -21.17 8.36 -23.13
C GLY A 194 -20.32 9.62 -22.83
N PRO A 195 -19.14 9.42 -22.22
CA PRO A 195 -18.31 10.53 -21.77
C PRO A 195 -17.57 11.23 -22.92
N ASN A 196 -17.44 10.61 -24.09
CA ASN A 196 -16.61 11.17 -25.16
C ASN A 196 -17.32 12.34 -25.85
N ILE A 197 -16.55 13.39 -26.15
CA ILE A 197 -16.93 14.47 -27.05
C ILE A 197 -15.83 14.54 -28.09
N PHE A 198 -16.16 14.25 -29.35
CA PHE A 198 -15.21 14.20 -30.45
C PHE A 198 -15.55 15.24 -31.53
N PRO A 199 -14.54 15.84 -32.17
CA PRO A 199 -14.75 16.57 -33.40
C PRO A 199 -15.05 15.56 -34.53
N HIS A 200 -15.80 15.96 -35.55
CA HIS A 200 -16.01 15.09 -36.71
C HIS A 200 -14.70 14.68 -37.40
N SER A 201 -13.67 15.54 -37.39
CA SER A 201 -12.32 15.24 -37.87
C SER A 201 -11.60 14.15 -37.08
N GLN A 202 -12.13 13.74 -35.92
CA GLN A 202 -11.63 12.58 -35.19
C GLN A 202 -11.97 11.30 -35.97
N GLY A 203 -10.99 10.83 -36.73
CA GLY A 203 -11.10 9.59 -37.50
C GLY A 203 -11.59 9.79 -38.93
N TYR A 204 -11.76 11.03 -39.42
CA TYR A 204 -12.17 11.33 -40.80
C TYR A 204 -11.37 12.48 -41.40
N ASP A 205 -11.06 12.39 -42.69
CA ASP A 205 -10.42 13.46 -43.45
C ASP A 205 -11.46 14.54 -43.80
N THR A 206 -11.64 15.51 -42.91
CA THR A 206 -12.64 16.57 -43.03
C THR A 206 -12.25 17.80 -42.22
N ASP A 207 -12.63 19.00 -42.71
CA ASP A 207 -12.50 20.26 -41.99
C ASP A 207 -13.53 20.42 -40.86
N CYS A 208 -14.53 19.54 -40.80
CA CYS A 208 -15.54 19.52 -39.74
C CYS A 208 -14.92 19.16 -38.38
N PRO A 209 -15.17 19.91 -37.29
CA PRO A 209 -16.27 20.86 -37.08
C PRO A 209 -15.90 22.35 -37.24
N GLY A 210 -14.90 22.68 -38.06
CA GLY A 210 -14.47 24.05 -38.30
C GLY A 210 -14.01 24.75 -37.02
N LYS A 211 -14.51 25.97 -36.78
CA LYS A 211 -14.16 26.77 -35.60
C LYS A 211 -14.63 26.18 -34.26
N LEU A 212 -15.42 25.11 -34.28
CA LEU A 212 -15.79 24.36 -33.07
C LEU A 212 -14.73 23.36 -32.61
N LEU A 213 -13.67 23.13 -33.40
CA LEU A 213 -12.60 22.17 -33.06
C LEU A 213 -12.01 22.38 -31.64
N PRO A 214 -11.78 23.62 -31.15
CA PRO A 214 -11.30 23.84 -29.79
C PRO A 214 -12.32 23.47 -28.69
N TYR A 215 -13.59 23.34 -29.05
CA TYR A 215 -14.68 23.01 -28.12
C TYR A 215 -15.06 21.53 -28.20
N ALA A 216 -14.89 20.87 -29.34
CA ALA A 216 -15.25 19.48 -29.57
C ALA A 216 -14.31 18.48 -28.87
N ARG A 217 -14.10 18.62 -27.58
CA ARG A 217 -13.29 17.75 -26.72
C ARG A 217 -13.85 17.78 -25.29
N ILE A 218 -13.56 16.73 -24.54
CA ILE A 218 -13.81 16.66 -23.10
C ILE A 218 -13.14 17.84 -22.37
N GLY A 219 -13.79 18.35 -21.32
CA GLY A 219 -13.30 19.43 -20.47
C GLY A 219 -13.32 20.82 -21.12
N SER A 220 -13.94 20.95 -22.29
CA SER A 220 -14.08 22.23 -22.98
C SER A 220 -15.28 23.04 -22.47
N ALA A 221 -15.47 24.23 -23.03
CA ALA A 221 -16.64 25.06 -22.72
C ALA A 221 -18.00 24.45 -23.14
N ILE A 222 -18.02 23.36 -23.92
CA ILE A 222 -19.28 22.65 -24.25
C ILE A 222 -19.43 21.34 -23.48
N ASP A 223 -18.43 20.93 -22.72
CA ASP A 223 -18.57 19.80 -21.81
C ASP A 223 -19.20 20.32 -20.49
N PRO A 224 -20.39 19.84 -20.10
CA PRO A 224 -20.97 20.15 -18.79
C PRO A 224 -20.29 19.39 -17.65
N GLY A 225 -19.26 18.59 -17.94
CA GLY A 225 -18.79 17.52 -17.07
C GLY A 225 -19.63 16.26 -17.29
N ILE A 226 -19.17 15.12 -16.79
CA ILE A 226 -19.96 13.89 -16.81
C ILE A 226 -21.04 14.04 -15.72
N PRO A 227 -22.33 14.05 -16.07
CA PRO A 227 -23.37 14.25 -15.08
C PRO A 227 -23.54 13.05 -14.17
N ASP A 228 -23.83 13.36 -12.92
CA ASP A 228 -24.14 12.41 -11.86
C ASP A 228 -25.40 11.61 -12.22
N ASP A 229 -25.21 10.42 -12.78
CA ASP A 229 -26.24 9.55 -13.33
C ASP A 229 -26.83 8.59 -12.29
N GLY A 230 -26.50 8.79 -11.00
CA GLY A 230 -26.82 7.87 -9.92
C GLY A 230 -25.97 6.59 -9.95
N ILE A 231 -24.99 6.53 -10.86
CA ILE A 231 -23.83 5.64 -10.83
C ILE A 231 -22.68 6.56 -10.35
N PRO A 232 -21.93 6.25 -9.28
CA PRO A 232 -21.09 7.26 -8.64
C PRO A 232 -20.02 7.83 -9.58
N ASN A 233 -20.27 9.04 -10.08
CA ASN A 233 -19.39 9.83 -10.96
C ASN A 233 -18.42 10.74 -10.17
N GLN A 234 -18.37 10.58 -8.86
CA GLN A 234 -17.30 11.18 -8.07
C GLN A 234 -16.09 10.25 -8.16
N LEU A 235 -14.91 10.79 -8.48
CA LEU A 235 -13.66 10.10 -8.17
C LEU A 235 -13.72 9.69 -6.69
N GLN A 236 -13.98 8.41 -6.44
CA GLN A 236 -14.11 7.87 -5.08
C GLN A 236 -12.72 7.75 -4.50
N ILE A 237 -12.31 8.80 -3.80
CA ILE A 237 -11.08 8.78 -3.01
C ILE A 237 -11.46 8.23 -1.64
N VAL A 238 -10.97 7.02 -1.35
CA VAL A 238 -11.00 6.46 0.00
C VAL A 238 -10.15 7.39 0.87
N SER A 239 -10.85 8.20 1.66
CA SER A 239 -10.25 9.21 2.53
C SER A 239 -9.33 8.58 3.56
N ARG A 240 -8.43 9.38 4.10
CA ARG A 240 -7.57 8.99 5.23
C ARG A 240 -8.35 8.32 6.35
N ALA A 241 -9.53 8.82 6.72
CA ALA A 241 -10.36 8.21 7.75
C ALA A 241 -10.89 6.83 7.34
N GLN A 242 -11.37 6.67 6.11
CA GLN A 242 -12.00 5.44 5.62
C GLN A 242 -11.04 4.26 5.55
N TRP A 243 -9.77 4.46 5.18
CA TRP A 243 -8.76 3.39 5.22
C TRP A 243 -7.98 3.34 6.56
N GLY A 244 -8.35 4.19 7.53
CA GLY A 244 -7.85 4.18 8.91
C GLY A 244 -6.49 4.83 9.13
N ALA A 245 -6.10 5.81 8.30
CA ALA A 245 -4.79 6.46 8.28
C ALA A 245 -4.25 6.80 9.67
N ARG A 246 -2.97 6.51 9.93
CA ARG A 246 -2.30 7.07 11.11
C ARG A 246 -2.23 8.59 10.97
N PRO A 247 -2.29 9.33 12.09
CA PRO A 247 -1.98 10.75 12.08
C PRO A 247 -0.55 10.98 11.55
N PRO A 248 -0.35 11.98 10.67
CA PRO A 248 0.99 12.38 10.26
C PRO A 248 1.75 13.01 11.45
N VAL A 249 3.07 12.83 11.49
CA VAL A 249 3.94 13.48 12.48
C VAL A 249 3.97 15.00 12.27
N SER A 250 3.96 15.44 11.01
CA SER A 250 3.92 16.85 10.60
C SER A 250 3.44 16.95 9.15
N GLN A 251 2.94 18.12 8.76
CA GLN A 251 2.46 18.42 7.42
C GLN A 251 2.89 19.81 7.00
N VAL A 252 3.22 19.97 5.71
CA VAL A 252 3.50 21.26 5.09
C VAL A 252 2.43 21.51 4.04
N THR A 253 1.62 22.54 4.25
CA THR A 253 0.61 22.95 3.28
C THR A 253 1.28 23.64 2.09
N VAL A 254 0.92 23.21 0.89
CA VAL A 254 1.42 23.74 -0.37
C VAL A 254 0.27 24.46 -1.08
N PRO A 255 0.43 25.74 -1.46
CA PRO A 255 -0.59 26.44 -2.21
C PRO A 255 -0.74 25.82 -3.60
N THR A 256 -1.98 25.80 -4.11
CA THR A 256 -2.30 25.28 -5.44
C THR A 256 -1.41 25.85 -6.54
N SER A 257 -1.07 27.15 -6.46
CA SER A 257 -0.20 27.85 -7.43
C SER A 257 1.24 27.35 -7.47
N ALA A 258 1.71 26.67 -6.41
CA ALA A 258 3.05 26.08 -6.39
C ALA A 258 3.11 24.71 -7.07
N ARG A 259 1.96 24.10 -7.42
CA ARG A 259 1.92 22.82 -8.13
C ARG A 259 2.07 23.03 -9.63
N THR A 260 3.08 22.39 -10.21
CA THR A 260 3.40 22.47 -11.64
C THR A 260 3.51 21.12 -12.32
N GLY A 261 3.52 20.00 -11.57
CA GLY A 261 3.61 18.67 -12.17
C GLY A 261 2.87 17.55 -11.45
N PHE A 262 2.73 16.42 -12.13
CA PHE A 262 2.06 15.22 -11.68
C PHE A 262 2.95 14.02 -12.00
N ALA A 263 3.51 13.42 -10.96
CA ALA A 263 4.50 12.35 -11.09
C ALA A 263 3.87 10.99 -10.78
N VAL A 264 3.95 10.06 -11.74
CA VAL A 264 3.50 8.67 -11.53
C VAL A 264 4.65 7.80 -11.01
N HIS A 265 4.32 7.02 -9.98
CA HIS A 265 5.20 6.09 -9.30
C HIS A 265 4.61 4.68 -9.33
N TYR A 266 5.43 3.67 -9.06
CA TYR A 266 4.96 2.42 -8.47
C TYR A 266 5.50 2.31 -7.04
N SER A 267 4.98 1.35 -6.30
CA SER A 267 5.50 0.98 -4.99
C SER A 267 6.70 0.02 -5.03
N ALA A 268 6.97 -0.59 -6.19
CA ALA A 268 8.00 -1.63 -6.38
C ALA A 268 7.79 -2.90 -5.53
N ALA A 269 6.58 -3.12 -5.05
CA ALA A 269 6.22 -4.16 -4.10
C ALA A 269 4.94 -4.89 -4.58
N PRO A 270 4.53 -6.03 -3.96
CA PRO A 270 3.34 -6.74 -4.38
C PRO A 270 2.08 -5.86 -4.41
N SER A 271 1.19 -6.09 -5.38
CA SER A 271 -0.09 -5.39 -5.50
C SER A 271 -1.05 -5.64 -4.33
N THR A 272 -0.78 -6.65 -3.50
CA THR A 272 -1.58 -7.03 -2.32
C THR A 272 -1.25 -6.24 -1.06
N GLN A 273 -0.21 -5.39 -1.08
CA GLN A 273 0.12 -4.58 0.08
C GLN A 273 -0.95 -3.51 0.34
N THR A 274 -1.20 -3.21 1.61
CA THR A 274 -2.19 -2.21 2.00
C THR A 274 -1.58 -0.81 2.05
N VAL A 275 -2.40 0.22 1.90
CA VAL A 275 -1.96 1.62 2.07
C VAL A 275 -1.43 1.89 3.49
N ARG A 276 -1.98 1.22 4.51
CA ARG A 276 -1.46 1.22 5.88
C ARG A 276 -0.04 0.68 5.96
N ALA A 277 0.28 -0.42 5.27
CA ALA A 277 1.62 -0.99 5.27
C ALA A 277 2.63 -0.03 4.61
N ILE A 278 2.25 0.63 3.52
CA ILE A 278 3.09 1.64 2.85
C ILE A 278 3.29 2.87 3.77
N GLN A 279 2.25 3.32 4.48
CA GLN A 279 2.38 4.42 5.44
C GLN A 279 3.32 4.04 6.60
N ASN A 280 3.17 2.84 7.17
CA ASN A 280 4.03 2.37 8.26
C ASN A 280 5.48 2.28 7.84
N TYR A 281 5.76 1.75 6.64
CA TYR A 281 7.13 1.71 6.12
C TYR A 281 7.74 3.10 6.00
N HIS A 282 7.02 4.06 5.41
CA HIS A 282 7.52 5.43 5.29
C HIS A 282 7.75 6.11 6.63
N MET A 283 6.85 5.93 7.60
CA MET A 283 6.96 6.59 8.91
C MET A 283 7.97 5.92 9.82
N ASP A 284 7.89 4.60 9.95
CA ASP A 284 8.64 3.85 10.96
C ASP A 284 10.03 3.45 10.44
N SER A 285 10.17 3.17 9.14
CA SER A 285 11.45 2.74 8.55
C SER A 285 12.23 3.89 7.91
N ASN A 286 11.56 4.79 7.18
CA ASN A 286 12.24 5.93 6.55
C ASN A 286 12.26 7.19 7.42
N GLY A 287 11.58 7.18 8.57
CA GLY A 287 11.48 8.33 9.47
C GLY A 287 10.69 9.51 8.88
N TRP A 288 9.88 9.28 7.85
CA TRP A 288 9.10 10.33 7.21
C TRP A 288 7.90 10.71 8.05
N TRP A 289 7.41 11.93 7.87
CA TRP A 289 6.26 12.40 8.65
C TRP A 289 4.94 11.69 8.31
N ASP A 290 4.85 11.05 7.15
CA ASP A 290 3.66 10.36 6.65
C ASP A 290 4.02 9.50 5.43
N ILE A 291 3.05 8.76 4.89
CA ILE A 291 3.13 8.11 3.58
C ILE A 291 3.63 9.07 2.51
N GLY A 292 4.64 8.70 1.71
CA GLY A 292 5.31 9.65 0.82
C GLY A 292 4.49 10.16 -0.36
N TYR A 293 3.41 9.49 -0.73
CA TYR A 293 2.60 9.84 -1.90
C TYR A 293 1.38 10.68 -1.54
N ASN A 294 0.96 11.53 -2.47
CA ASN A 294 -0.27 12.30 -2.33
C ASN A 294 -1.49 11.38 -2.50
N PHE A 295 -1.42 10.45 -3.47
CA PHE A 295 -2.46 9.45 -3.72
C PHE A 295 -1.86 8.08 -4.07
N LEU A 296 -2.64 7.03 -3.81
CA LEU A 296 -2.28 5.66 -4.16
C LEU A 296 -3.43 4.98 -4.91
N VAL A 297 -3.09 4.09 -5.84
CA VAL A 297 -4.05 3.38 -6.68
C VAL A 297 -3.71 1.90 -6.75
N ASP A 298 -4.68 1.03 -6.49
CA ASP A 298 -4.48 -0.42 -6.57
C ASP A 298 -4.88 -1.02 -7.93
N THR A 299 -4.75 -2.34 -8.07
CA THR A 299 -5.10 -3.10 -9.29
C THR A 299 -6.59 -3.06 -9.66
N GLU A 300 -7.46 -2.74 -8.71
CA GLU A 300 -8.91 -2.61 -8.91
C GLU A 300 -9.30 -1.17 -9.31
N GLY A 301 -8.36 -0.23 -9.29
CA GLY A 301 -8.61 1.18 -9.59
C GLY A 301 -9.13 1.97 -8.39
N ARG A 302 -9.12 1.41 -7.18
CA ARG A 302 -9.48 2.17 -5.97
C ARG A 302 -8.42 3.22 -5.70
N VAL A 303 -8.86 4.44 -5.44
CA VAL A 303 -7.98 5.57 -5.12
C VAL A 303 -7.98 5.81 -3.62
N PHE A 304 -6.81 5.89 -3.02
CA PHE A 304 -6.65 6.16 -1.60
C PHE A 304 -5.96 7.50 -1.40
N GLU A 305 -6.52 8.31 -0.49
CA GLU A 305 -5.91 9.55 -0.06
C GLU A 305 -4.67 9.25 0.78
N GLY A 306 -3.49 9.62 0.25
CA GLY A 306 -2.26 9.68 1.00
C GLY A 306 -2.15 11.02 1.70
N ARG A 307 -1.17 11.84 1.31
CA ARG A 307 -1.03 13.22 1.82
C ARG A 307 -2.07 14.19 1.26
N GLY A 308 -2.84 13.78 0.24
CA GLY A 308 -3.88 14.59 -0.37
C GLY A 308 -3.33 15.75 -1.21
N TRP A 309 -4.22 16.62 -1.67
CA TRP A 309 -3.90 17.71 -2.61
C TRP A 309 -3.07 18.84 -1.98
N ALA A 310 -3.45 19.21 -0.75
CA ALA A 310 -2.96 20.42 -0.10
C ALA A 310 -1.60 20.25 0.58
N ASN A 311 -1.07 19.04 0.72
CA ASN A 311 0.15 18.80 1.49
C ASN A 311 1.33 18.37 0.62
N GLU A 312 2.52 18.78 1.03
CA GLU A 312 3.78 18.39 0.39
C GLU A 312 3.95 16.85 0.37
N GLY A 313 4.35 16.32 -0.79
CA GLY A 313 4.74 14.92 -0.94
C GLY A 313 6.09 14.61 -0.29
N ALA A 314 6.46 13.33 -0.26
CA ALA A 314 7.82 12.86 -0.01
C ALA A 314 8.15 11.73 -0.99
N HIS A 315 8.00 12.02 -2.29
CA HIS A 315 8.04 11.04 -3.37
C HIS A 315 9.18 11.26 -4.37
N ALA A 316 9.70 12.48 -4.50
CA ALA A 316 10.81 12.83 -5.39
C ALA A 316 11.55 14.08 -4.87
N THR A 317 12.82 13.91 -4.48
CA THR A 317 13.68 15.00 -3.98
C THR A 317 13.73 16.17 -4.97
N GLY A 318 13.47 17.40 -4.48
CA GLY A 318 13.41 18.61 -5.32
C GLY A 318 12.06 18.86 -6.01
N TYR A 319 11.15 17.89 -5.99
CA TYR A 319 9.83 17.97 -6.63
C TYR A 319 8.65 17.76 -5.67
N ASN A 320 8.91 17.45 -4.39
CA ASN A 320 7.91 17.19 -3.36
C ASN A 320 6.87 18.32 -3.19
N THR A 321 7.31 19.57 -3.32
CA THR A 321 6.43 20.75 -3.29
C THR A 321 5.73 20.95 -4.63
N THR A 322 6.44 20.87 -5.74
CA THR A 322 5.90 21.25 -7.06
C THR A 322 5.07 20.16 -7.72
N HIS A 323 5.24 18.90 -7.35
CA HIS A 323 4.59 17.77 -7.99
C HIS A 323 3.65 17.01 -7.05
N ILE A 324 2.46 16.67 -7.55
CA ILE A 324 1.58 15.68 -6.92
C ILE A 324 2.11 14.29 -7.28
N GLY A 325 2.44 13.49 -6.26
CA GLY A 325 2.93 12.12 -6.45
C GLY A 325 1.80 11.10 -6.34
N VAL A 326 1.58 10.33 -7.41
CA VAL A 326 0.58 9.25 -7.45
C VAL A 326 1.26 7.90 -7.62
N CYS A 327 1.03 7.00 -6.67
CA CYS A 327 1.67 5.70 -6.64
C CYS A 327 0.71 4.57 -7.00
N PHE A 328 1.07 3.80 -8.02
CA PHE A 328 0.46 2.50 -8.26
C PHE A 328 1.00 1.44 -7.29
N ILE A 329 0.10 0.74 -6.60
CA ILE A 329 0.41 -0.33 -5.66
C ILE A 329 0.67 -1.61 -6.46
N GLY A 330 1.94 -1.93 -6.66
CA GLY A 330 2.40 -3.04 -7.48
C GLY A 330 3.82 -2.87 -8.03
N ARG A 331 4.21 -3.77 -8.94
CA ARG A 331 5.49 -3.79 -9.67
C ARG A 331 5.29 -3.38 -11.14
N ASN A 332 6.39 -3.33 -11.88
CA ASN A 332 6.36 -3.11 -13.34
C ASN A 332 5.53 -4.22 -14.02
N GLY A 333 4.53 -3.83 -14.81
CA GLY A 333 3.65 -4.75 -15.52
C GLY A 333 2.39 -5.17 -14.76
N ASP A 334 2.28 -4.88 -13.46
CA ASP A 334 1.10 -5.24 -12.65
C ASP A 334 -0.07 -4.23 -12.83
N ALA A 335 0.22 -3.03 -13.35
CA ALA A 335 -0.78 -1.98 -13.52
C ALA A 335 -1.88 -2.41 -14.50
N THR A 336 -3.11 -2.50 -13.99
CA THR A 336 -4.26 -2.85 -14.81
C THR A 336 -4.78 -1.63 -15.55
N GLN A 337 -5.68 -1.86 -16.50
CA GLN A 337 -6.40 -0.77 -17.14
C GLN A 337 -7.13 0.08 -16.10
N ALA A 338 -7.83 -0.53 -15.13
CA ALA A 338 -8.54 0.17 -14.06
C ALA A 338 -7.61 1.10 -13.26
N SER A 339 -6.42 0.64 -12.88
CA SER A 339 -5.42 1.46 -12.19
C SER A 339 -4.98 2.66 -13.03
N MET A 340 -4.63 2.44 -14.29
CA MET A 340 -4.23 3.49 -15.22
C MET A 340 -5.35 4.53 -15.41
N ASN A 341 -6.59 4.08 -15.39
CA ASN A 341 -7.75 4.96 -15.51
C ASN A 341 -7.93 5.84 -14.30
N SER A 342 -7.84 5.28 -13.10
CA SER A 342 -7.97 6.04 -11.86
C SER A 342 -6.82 7.04 -11.66
N ILE A 343 -5.59 6.68 -12.06
CA ILE A 343 -4.45 7.62 -12.09
C ILE A 343 -4.74 8.79 -13.05
N ARG A 344 -5.31 8.52 -14.22
CA ARG A 344 -5.72 9.55 -15.17
C ARG A 344 -6.87 10.41 -14.63
N SER A 345 -7.85 9.80 -13.97
CA SER A 345 -8.97 10.53 -13.35
C SER A 345 -8.50 11.47 -12.24
N LEU A 346 -7.51 11.08 -11.44
CA LEU A 346 -6.85 11.97 -10.48
C LEU A 346 -6.23 13.20 -11.17
N TYR A 347 -5.56 13.02 -12.30
CA TYR A 347 -4.96 14.12 -13.05
C TYR A 347 -6.01 15.12 -13.57
N PHE A 348 -7.11 14.63 -14.14
CA PHE A 348 -8.18 15.52 -14.62
C PHE A 348 -9.01 16.14 -13.50
N HIS A 349 -9.20 15.44 -12.39
CA HIS A 349 -9.88 15.99 -11.21
C HIS A 349 -9.09 17.16 -10.59
N TRP A 350 -7.76 17.14 -10.64
CA TRP A 350 -6.96 18.30 -10.30
C TRP A 350 -7.28 19.51 -11.19
N ILE A 351 -7.33 19.31 -12.51
CA ILE A 351 -7.66 20.38 -13.47
C ILE A 351 -9.06 20.93 -13.20
N GLU A 352 -10.02 20.05 -12.91
CA GLU A 352 -11.39 20.43 -12.56
C GLU A 352 -11.44 21.27 -11.28
N MET A 353 -10.83 20.81 -10.19
CA MET A 353 -10.85 21.51 -8.90
C MET A 353 -10.11 22.85 -8.92
N THR A 354 -9.07 22.97 -9.74
CA THR A 354 -8.12 24.09 -9.64
C THR A 354 -8.14 25.00 -10.86
N GLY A 355 -8.54 24.51 -12.03
CA GLY A 355 -8.37 25.17 -13.33
C GLY A 355 -6.95 25.09 -13.89
N HIS A 356 -6.02 24.40 -13.21
CA HIS A 356 -4.60 24.39 -13.54
C HIS A 356 -4.16 23.04 -14.13
N SER A 357 -3.51 23.05 -15.29
CA SER A 357 -2.86 21.86 -15.83
C SER A 357 -1.49 21.63 -15.19
N LEU A 358 -1.16 20.36 -14.94
CA LEU A 358 0.15 19.95 -14.41
C LEU A 358 0.97 19.27 -15.51
N SER A 359 2.29 19.45 -15.52
CA SER A 359 3.18 18.66 -16.36
C SER A 359 3.09 17.19 -15.97
N ALA A 360 2.62 16.34 -16.89
CA ALA A 360 2.54 14.90 -16.67
C ALA A 360 3.94 14.28 -16.83
N THR A 361 4.40 13.62 -15.78
CA THR A 361 5.74 13.02 -15.74
C THR A 361 5.73 11.75 -14.88
N TYR A 362 6.89 11.12 -14.77
CA TYR A 362 7.08 9.91 -13.97
C TYR A 362 8.40 10.00 -13.21
N HIS A 363 8.55 9.24 -12.13
CA HIS A 363 9.68 9.42 -11.20
C HIS A 363 11.06 9.38 -11.88
N GLY A 364 11.31 8.40 -12.74
CA GLY A 364 12.58 8.26 -13.47
C GLY A 364 12.87 9.35 -14.52
N ALA A 365 11.90 10.23 -14.83
CA ALA A 365 12.15 11.42 -15.65
C ALA A 365 12.63 12.62 -14.82
N ILE A 366 12.34 12.63 -13.51
CA ILE A 366 12.66 13.72 -12.57
C ILE A 366 13.65 13.29 -11.48
N GLY A 367 14.12 12.05 -11.52
CA GLY A 367 15.06 11.47 -10.55
C GLY A 367 15.83 10.29 -11.13
N ASN A 368 16.91 9.88 -10.46
CA ASN A 368 17.75 8.76 -10.88
C ASN A 368 17.17 7.42 -10.37
N THR A 369 16.16 6.89 -11.07
CA THR A 369 15.44 5.66 -10.69
C THR A 369 14.75 5.02 -11.88
N ASP A 370 14.54 3.69 -11.82
CA ASP A 370 13.75 2.95 -12.81
C ASP A 370 12.23 3.09 -12.62
N CYS A 371 11.78 3.68 -11.51
CA CYS A 371 10.37 3.91 -11.23
C CYS A 371 9.71 4.78 -12.31
N PRO A 372 8.50 4.46 -12.83
CA PRO A 372 7.56 3.41 -12.43
C PRO A 372 7.66 2.13 -13.29
N GLY A 373 8.83 1.82 -13.83
CA GLY A 373 9.04 0.68 -14.73
C GLY A 373 8.60 0.97 -16.16
N ALA A 374 9.05 0.12 -17.09
CA ALA A 374 8.88 0.35 -18.53
C ALA A 374 7.41 0.45 -18.97
N ALA A 375 6.51 -0.33 -18.37
CA ALA A 375 5.10 -0.36 -18.76
C ALA A 375 4.39 0.97 -18.42
N LEU A 376 4.46 1.40 -17.15
CA LEU A 376 3.87 2.68 -16.73
C LEU A 376 4.62 3.87 -17.31
N ARG A 377 5.95 3.79 -17.50
CA ARG A 377 6.71 4.84 -18.20
C ARG A 377 6.17 5.08 -19.62
N SER A 378 6.01 4.00 -20.38
CA SER A 378 5.47 4.07 -21.75
C SER A 378 4.06 4.67 -21.75
N TRP A 379 3.22 4.23 -20.80
CA TRP A 379 1.86 4.74 -20.66
C TRP A 379 1.81 6.21 -20.19
N VAL A 380 2.68 6.66 -19.30
CA VAL A 380 2.70 8.08 -18.89
C VAL A 380 3.04 8.98 -20.07
N LEU A 381 4.01 8.59 -20.89
CA LEU A 381 4.49 9.38 -22.04
C LEU A 381 3.47 9.46 -23.19
N SER A 382 2.63 8.44 -23.36
CA SER A 382 1.78 8.30 -24.55
C SER A 382 0.29 8.12 -24.28
N GLY A 383 -0.08 7.69 -23.07
CA GLY A 383 -1.42 7.27 -22.69
C GLY A 383 -2.05 8.12 -21.58
N LEU A 384 -1.29 8.65 -20.62
CA LEU A 384 -1.82 9.44 -19.50
C LEU A 384 -2.54 10.71 -20.00
N LEU A 385 -1.90 11.46 -20.91
CA LEU A 385 -2.49 12.64 -21.58
C LEU A 385 -3.28 12.29 -22.87
N GLY A 386 -3.41 11.01 -23.21
CA GLY A 386 -4.18 10.56 -24.37
C GLY A 386 -5.69 10.68 -24.16
N THR A 387 -6.48 10.64 -25.25
CA THR A 387 -7.94 10.85 -25.29
C THR A 387 -8.80 9.68 -24.73
N THR A 388 -8.22 8.87 -23.86
CA THR A 388 -8.83 7.70 -23.20
C THR A 388 -9.41 8.10 -21.84
N ILE A 389 -10.72 8.25 -21.68
CA ILE A 389 -11.35 8.10 -20.35
C ILE A 389 -11.77 6.65 -20.21
N PRO A 390 -11.38 5.97 -19.13
CA PRO A 390 -12.30 4.97 -18.60
C PRO A 390 -12.78 5.28 -17.19
N ILE A 391 -14.05 5.02 -16.99
CA ILE A 391 -14.68 4.78 -15.69
C ILE A 391 -14.19 3.41 -15.21
N VAL A 392 -13.56 3.34 -14.04
CA VAL A 392 -13.74 2.29 -13.02
C VAL A 392 -13.34 2.89 -11.67
N GLY A 393 -14.28 3.49 -10.94
CA GLY A 393 -14.38 3.13 -9.52
C GLY A 393 -15.24 1.87 -9.52
N GLY A 394 -14.77 0.76 -8.94
CA GLY A 394 -15.71 -0.30 -8.59
C GLY A 394 -16.83 0.32 -7.74
N GLU A 395 -18.08 -0.08 -7.96
CA GLU A 395 -19.21 0.34 -7.13
C GLU A 395 -18.82 0.39 -5.64
N PRO A 396 -19.09 1.48 -4.91
CA PRO A 396 -19.14 1.39 -3.47
C PRO A 396 -20.39 0.57 -3.13
N VAL A 397 -20.21 -0.69 -2.72
CA VAL A 397 -21.25 -1.32 -1.89
C VAL A 397 -21.14 -0.66 -0.51
N TYR A 398 -21.90 0.41 -0.33
CA TYR A 398 -22.32 0.90 0.97
C TYR A 398 -23.84 1.11 0.90
N ASP A 399 -24.60 0.10 1.31
CA ASP A 399 -26.00 0.29 1.69
C ASP A 399 -25.99 1.02 3.05
N GLY A 400 -26.12 2.35 3.00
CA GLY A 400 -25.90 3.20 4.17
C GLY A 400 -26.66 2.79 5.43
N LEU A 401 -25.96 2.76 6.57
CA LEU A 401 -26.10 3.72 7.68
C LEU A 401 -24.85 3.65 8.60
N PRO A 402 -24.49 4.74 9.31
CA PRO A 402 -23.41 4.78 10.29
C PRO A 402 -23.90 4.30 11.68
N PRO A 403 -23.03 4.26 12.70
CA PRO A 403 -21.98 3.30 12.97
C PRO A 403 -22.49 2.05 13.73
N GLY A 404 -21.87 0.90 13.45
CA GLY A 404 -21.58 -0.15 14.43
C GLY A 404 -22.74 -0.89 15.07
N ASP A 405 -22.97 -2.11 14.60
CA ASP A 405 -22.90 -3.29 15.45
C ASP A 405 -22.22 -4.38 14.61
N GLY A 406 -21.16 -5.00 15.13
CA GLY A 406 -20.59 -6.14 14.44
C GLY A 406 -21.70 -7.14 14.17
N SER A 407 -21.95 -7.58 12.93
CA SER A 407 -22.73 -8.81 12.73
C SER A 407 -22.65 -9.55 11.39
N SER A 408 -21.94 -9.17 10.32
CA SER A 408 -21.78 -10.08 9.16
C SER A 408 -20.75 -9.66 8.10
N GLY A 409 -19.61 -10.36 8.09
CA GLY A 409 -18.88 -10.77 6.90
C GLY A 409 -18.00 -9.73 6.25
N GLY A 410 -16.73 -9.69 6.65
CA GLY A 410 -15.69 -9.08 5.82
C GLY A 410 -15.74 -9.62 4.38
N LEU A 411 -15.33 -8.80 3.42
CA LEU A 411 -14.95 -9.30 2.10
C LEU A 411 -13.81 -10.31 2.27
N THR A 412 -14.17 -11.59 2.33
CA THR A 412 -13.19 -12.68 2.28
C THR A 412 -13.78 -13.85 1.51
N THR A 413 -13.34 -13.97 0.26
CA THR A 413 -13.60 -15.11 -0.63
C THR A 413 -12.82 -16.36 -0.22
N VAL A 414 -12.27 -16.41 1.00
CA VAL A 414 -11.22 -17.36 1.40
C VAL A 414 -11.63 -18.27 2.56
N ARG A 415 -12.54 -17.85 3.46
CA ARG A 415 -13.08 -18.68 4.56
C ARG A 415 -14.44 -18.16 5.05
N SER A 416 -15.43 -19.05 5.18
CA SER A 416 -16.77 -18.70 5.67
C SER A 416 -16.76 -18.20 7.12
N ILE A 417 -17.69 -17.32 7.52
CA ILE A 417 -17.78 -16.77 8.88
C ILE A 417 -17.88 -17.86 9.95
N ALA A 418 -18.71 -18.88 9.74
CA ALA A 418 -18.78 -20.04 10.64
C ALA A 418 -17.43 -20.75 10.78
N SER A 419 -16.68 -20.86 9.69
CA SER A 419 -15.32 -21.41 9.70
C SER A 419 -14.30 -20.48 10.35
N GLN A 420 -14.52 -19.16 10.36
CA GLN A 420 -13.71 -18.19 11.10
C GLN A 420 -13.99 -18.27 12.60
N GLN A 421 -15.27 -18.30 13.02
CA GLN A 421 -15.67 -18.51 14.41
C GLN A 421 -15.12 -19.84 14.95
N SER A 422 -15.23 -20.91 14.16
CA SER A 422 -14.64 -22.21 14.49
C SER A 422 -13.11 -22.14 14.61
N ALA A 423 -12.45 -21.37 13.75
CA ALA A 423 -11.00 -21.18 13.79
C ALA A 423 -10.54 -20.36 14.99
N VAL A 424 -11.26 -19.29 15.35
CA VAL A 424 -11.06 -18.48 16.54
C VAL A 424 -11.25 -19.33 17.81
N ASN A 425 -12.32 -20.11 17.88
CA ASN A 425 -12.57 -21.04 18.99
C ASN A 425 -11.51 -22.14 19.05
N GLY A 426 -11.06 -22.64 17.90
CA GLY A 426 -9.99 -23.62 17.79
C GLY A 426 -8.65 -23.11 18.31
N LEU A 427 -8.43 -21.79 18.28
CA LEU A 427 -7.28 -21.15 18.92
C LEU A 427 -7.52 -20.78 20.40
N GLY A 428 -8.66 -21.16 20.99
CA GLY A 428 -9.00 -21.06 22.42
C GLY A 428 -9.48 -19.72 22.92
N TYR A 429 -10.19 -18.95 22.08
CA TYR A 429 -10.89 -17.73 22.52
C TYR A 429 -11.93 -18.06 23.61
N SER A 430 -11.96 -17.30 24.71
CA SER A 430 -12.82 -17.59 25.88
C SER A 430 -13.55 -16.33 26.39
N PRO A 431 -14.87 -16.40 26.68
CA PRO A 431 -15.75 -17.55 26.41
C PRO A 431 -15.90 -17.81 24.91
N PRO A 432 -16.03 -19.08 24.49
CA PRO A 432 -16.07 -19.44 23.08
C PRO A 432 -17.22 -18.71 22.35
N LEU A 433 -16.99 -18.44 21.07
CA LEU A 433 -17.98 -17.85 20.17
C LEU A 433 -19.04 -18.89 19.82
N ASP A 434 -20.28 -18.44 19.67
CA ASP A 434 -21.32 -19.25 19.06
C ASP A 434 -21.01 -19.38 17.54
N VAL A 435 -20.96 -20.61 17.02
CA VAL A 435 -20.68 -20.87 15.59
C VAL A 435 -21.98 -20.85 14.81
N ASP A 436 -22.55 -19.67 14.72
CA ASP A 436 -23.85 -19.41 14.09
C ASP A 436 -23.74 -18.89 12.64
N GLY A 437 -22.51 -18.64 12.17
CA GLY A 437 -22.26 -18.08 10.85
C GLY A 437 -22.46 -16.57 10.75
N SER A 438 -22.69 -15.88 11.87
CA SER A 438 -22.92 -14.43 11.95
C SER A 438 -21.68 -13.70 12.47
N PHE A 439 -21.25 -12.63 11.81
CA PHE A 439 -19.99 -11.95 12.16
C PHE A 439 -20.22 -10.86 13.22
N GLY A 440 -20.66 -11.26 14.41
CA GLY A 440 -20.96 -10.39 15.56
C GLY A 440 -19.77 -9.55 16.05
N PRO A 441 -19.96 -8.62 17.00
CA PRO A 441 -18.85 -7.89 17.62
C PRO A 441 -17.95 -8.84 18.42
N ARG A 442 -18.51 -9.96 18.92
CA ARG A 442 -17.75 -11.06 19.51
C ARG A 442 -16.92 -11.81 18.46
N THR A 443 -17.45 -12.00 17.26
CA THR A 443 -16.70 -12.60 16.14
C THR A 443 -15.59 -11.66 15.66
N ASP A 444 -15.83 -10.36 15.50
CA ASP A 444 -14.80 -9.36 15.19
C ASP A 444 -13.70 -9.33 16.27
N ALA A 445 -14.07 -9.25 17.54
CA ALA A 445 -13.11 -9.28 18.65
C ALA A 445 -12.32 -10.59 18.67
N GLY A 446 -12.98 -11.71 18.37
CA GLY A 446 -12.38 -13.02 18.23
C GLY A 446 -11.42 -13.12 17.03
N VAL A 447 -11.76 -12.51 15.89
CA VAL A 447 -10.92 -12.47 14.68
C VAL A 447 -9.75 -11.51 14.85
N ARG A 448 -9.93 -10.32 15.42
CA ARG A 448 -8.83 -9.41 15.79
C ARG A 448 -7.89 -10.05 16.78
N TRP A 449 -8.45 -10.73 17.78
CA TRP A 449 -7.68 -11.49 18.74
C TRP A 449 -6.89 -12.60 18.04
N LEU A 450 -7.54 -13.39 17.17
CA LEU A 450 -6.86 -14.42 16.38
C LEU A 450 -5.79 -13.81 15.47
N GLN A 451 -6.06 -12.71 14.78
CA GLN A 451 -5.13 -12.03 13.90
C GLN A 451 -3.90 -11.55 14.67
N THR A 452 -4.10 -10.91 15.83
CA THR A 452 -3.02 -10.55 16.75
C THR A 452 -2.21 -11.79 17.13
N ARG A 453 -2.90 -12.91 17.35
CA ARG A 453 -2.33 -14.17 17.78
C ARG A 453 -1.54 -14.90 16.68
N VAL A 454 -2.00 -14.84 15.44
CA VAL A 454 -1.36 -15.45 14.26
C VAL A 454 -0.38 -14.51 13.55
N GLY A 455 -0.11 -13.34 14.13
CA GLY A 455 0.80 -12.35 13.55
C GLY A 455 0.26 -11.66 12.29
N ALA A 456 -1.06 -11.69 12.08
CA ALA A 456 -1.74 -10.90 11.06
C ALA A 456 -2.12 -9.52 11.60
N THR A 457 -2.36 -8.57 10.71
CA THR A 457 -2.93 -7.27 11.10
C THR A 457 -4.28 -7.50 11.79
N ALA A 458 -4.40 -7.06 13.05
CA ALA A 458 -5.59 -7.20 13.88
C ALA A 458 -6.69 -6.20 13.51
N ASP A 459 -7.08 -6.21 12.23
CA ASP A 459 -8.05 -5.30 11.64
C ASP A 459 -9.49 -5.81 11.68
N GLY A 460 -9.70 -7.06 12.14
CA GLY A 460 -10.98 -7.73 12.26
C GLY A 460 -11.47 -8.34 10.96
N LEU A 461 -10.67 -8.30 9.89
CA LEU A 461 -11.05 -8.75 8.56
C LEU A 461 -10.27 -10.00 8.17
N TRP A 462 -10.95 -11.15 8.04
CA TRP A 462 -10.30 -12.41 7.68
C TRP A 462 -9.93 -12.51 6.19
N GLY A 463 -9.05 -11.66 5.69
CA GLY A 463 -8.61 -11.68 4.29
C GLY A 463 -7.65 -12.83 3.95
N PRO A 464 -7.19 -12.95 2.69
CA PRO A 464 -6.19 -13.93 2.28
C PRO A 464 -4.92 -13.92 3.15
N ASN A 465 -4.54 -12.76 3.68
CA ASN A 465 -3.40 -12.62 4.58
C ASN A 465 -3.69 -13.17 5.98
N THR A 466 -4.89 -12.97 6.52
CA THR A 466 -5.32 -13.63 7.75
C THR A 466 -5.49 -15.13 7.54
N GLU A 467 -6.02 -15.56 6.39
CA GLU A 467 -6.14 -16.97 6.04
C GLU A 467 -4.77 -17.63 5.88
N ALA A 468 -3.82 -16.96 5.22
CA ALA A 468 -2.45 -17.44 5.05
C ALA A 468 -1.69 -17.42 6.38
N ALA A 469 -1.84 -16.37 7.20
CA ALA A 469 -1.25 -16.29 8.54
C ALA A 469 -1.84 -17.34 9.48
N TYR A 470 -3.16 -17.55 9.44
CA TYR A 470 -3.85 -18.61 10.17
C TYR A 470 -3.40 -20.00 9.69
N LYS A 471 -3.38 -20.25 8.38
CA LYS A 471 -2.87 -21.52 7.80
C LYS A 471 -1.39 -21.73 8.08
N ALA A 472 -0.57 -20.69 8.09
CA ALA A 472 0.83 -20.72 8.48
C ALA A 472 0.98 -21.05 9.96
N TYR A 473 0.19 -20.38 10.79
CA TYR A 473 0.15 -20.57 12.23
C TYR A 473 -0.30 -21.99 12.60
N ILE A 474 -1.28 -22.58 11.90
CA ILE A 474 -1.73 -23.98 12.10
C ILE A 474 -1.03 -25.03 11.21
N GLY A 475 -0.13 -24.64 10.30
CA GLY A 475 0.74 -25.53 9.51
C GLY A 475 0.17 -26.15 8.21
N GLN A 476 -0.82 -25.54 7.53
CA GLN A 476 -1.54 -26.15 6.39
C GLN A 476 -1.37 -25.51 4.99
N GLY A 477 -0.36 -24.69 4.74
CA GLY A 477 -0.10 -24.10 3.41
C GLY A 477 1.38 -24.18 3.05
N GLY A 478 1.73 -24.86 1.94
CA GLY A 478 3.09 -25.20 1.51
C GLY A 478 4.01 -24.03 1.10
N GLY A 479 3.91 -22.87 1.77
CA GLY A 479 4.80 -21.74 1.62
C GLY A 479 5.00 -21.01 2.95
N GLY A 480 6.21 -21.12 3.50
CA GLY A 480 6.90 -20.03 4.21
C GLY A 480 6.20 -19.26 5.35
N GLY A 481 5.32 -19.84 6.17
CA GLY A 481 4.75 -19.17 7.36
C GLY A 481 5.76 -18.91 8.50
N LEU A 482 5.41 -18.11 9.52
CA LEU A 482 6.24 -17.90 10.73
C LEU A 482 6.60 -19.20 11.49
N SER A 483 6.01 -20.36 11.13
CA SER A 483 6.38 -21.71 11.57
C SER A 483 7.36 -22.44 10.63
N THR A 484 7.88 -21.81 9.58
CA THR A 484 8.67 -22.51 8.54
C THR A 484 10.13 -22.72 8.84
N VAL A 485 10.60 -22.19 9.96
CA VAL A 485 11.93 -22.54 10.46
C VAL A 485 11.90 -23.91 11.17
N ARG A 486 10.75 -24.32 11.73
CA ARG A 486 10.55 -25.59 12.44
C ARG A 486 9.08 -25.98 12.50
N SER A 487 8.69 -27.18 12.05
CA SER A 487 7.29 -27.62 12.06
C SER A 487 6.64 -27.55 13.45
N ILE A 488 5.32 -27.35 13.52
CA ILE A 488 4.60 -27.20 14.81
C ILE A 488 4.83 -28.38 15.74
N ALA A 489 4.81 -29.61 15.22
CA ALA A 489 5.14 -30.79 16.02
C ALA A 489 6.58 -30.72 16.56
N SER A 490 7.53 -30.21 15.77
CA SER A 490 8.91 -29.99 16.22
C SER A 490 9.05 -28.83 17.20
N GLN A 491 8.18 -27.81 17.15
CA GLN A 491 8.10 -26.75 18.16
C GLN A 491 7.54 -27.31 19.47
N GLN A 492 6.44 -28.08 19.43
CA GLN A 492 5.87 -28.75 20.60
C GLN A 492 6.90 -29.68 21.26
N ARG A 493 7.67 -30.44 20.46
CA ARG A 493 8.80 -31.25 20.97
C ARG A 493 9.92 -30.39 21.56
N ALA A 494 10.24 -29.25 20.96
CA ALA A 494 11.28 -28.35 21.46
C ALA A 494 10.88 -27.69 22.79
N VAL A 495 9.63 -27.23 22.91
CA VAL A 495 9.04 -26.75 24.16
C VAL A 495 9.07 -27.84 25.25
N ASN A 496 8.62 -29.05 24.93
CA ASN A 496 8.66 -30.17 25.86
C ASN A 496 10.09 -30.57 26.24
N GLY A 497 11.02 -30.51 25.29
CA GLY A 497 12.44 -30.82 25.48
C GLY A 497 13.16 -29.87 26.43
N LEU A 498 12.66 -28.65 26.60
CA LEU A 498 13.14 -27.72 27.64
C LEU A 498 12.43 -27.92 29.00
N GLY A 499 11.49 -28.87 29.10
CA GLY A 499 10.83 -29.24 30.36
C GLY A 499 9.53 -28.49 30.68
N TYR A 500 8.80 -28.00 29.67
CA TYR A 500 7.46 -27.40 29.87
C TYR A 500 6.50 -28.41 30.51
N SER A 501 5.78 -28.01 31.56
CA SER A 501 4.88 -28.88 32.31
C SER A 501 3.50 -28.23 32.55
N PRO A 502 2.38 -28.93 32.32
CA PRO A 502 2.31 -30.29 31.74
C PRO A 502 2.81 -30.31 30.30
N ALA A 503 3.44 -31.41 29.91
CA ALA A 503 4.00 -31.56 28.56
C ALA A 503 2.89 -31.40 27.51
N LEU A 504 3.21 -30.67 26.45
CA LEU A 504 2.32 -30.47 25.31
C LEU A 504 2.07 -31.80 24.60
N THR A 505 0.83 -31.99 24.16
CA THR A 505 0.53 -33.06 23.20
C THR A 505 1.15 -32.69 21.86
N VAL A 506 1.95 -33.59 21.27
CA VAL A 506 2.62 -33.36 19.99
C VAL A 506 1.70 -33.83 18.85
N ASP A 507 0.69 -33.02 18.55
CA ASP A 507 -0.33 -33.29 17.53
C ASP A 507 -0.08 -32.51 16.23
N GLY A 508 0.97 -31.68 16.19
CA GLY A 508 1.28 -30.83 15.03
C GLY A 508 0.30 -29.68 14.81
N SER A 509 -0.60 -29.43 15.75
CA SER A 509 -1.59 -28.36 15.70
C SER A 509 -1.20 -27.24 16.66
N PHE A 510 -1.16 -26.00 16.17
CA PHE A 510 -0.74 -24.88 17.01
C PHE A 510 -1.95 -24.32 17.76
N GLY A 511 -2.17 -24.83 18.97
CA GLY A 511 -3.27 -24.41 19.86
C GLY A 511 -2.80 -23.53 21.03
N PRO A 512 -3.73 -23.11 21.92
CA PRO A 512 -3.42 -22.27 23.08
C PRO A 512 -2.32 -22.83 23.99
N ALA A 513 -2.30 -24.15 24.17
CA ALA A 513 -1.29 -24.82 24.97
C ALA A 513 0.08 -24.75 24.28
N THR A 514 0.14 -24.97 22.97
CA THR A 514 1.36 -24.81 22.19
C THR A 514 1.86 -23.37 22.25
N GLU A 515 0.99 -22.38 22.07
CA GLU A 515 1.38 -20.98 22.24
C GLU A 515 1.90 -20.67 23.64
N ALA A 516 1.21 -21.12 24.69
CA ALA A 516 1.65 -20.90 26.06
C ALA A 516 3.02 -21.54 26.31
N GLY A 517 3.24 -22.71 25.72
CA GLY A 517 4.53 -23.39 25.69
C GLY A 517 5.61 -22.63 24.93
N VAL A 518 5.29 -22.03 23.78
CA VAL A 518 6.22 -21.19 23.00
C VAL A 518 6.50 -19.88 23.71
N ARG A 519 5.52 -19.20 24.31
CA ARG A 519 5.73 -18.01 25.16
C ARG A 519 6.66 -18.32 26.31
N TRP A 520 6.41 -19.43 26.99
CA TRP A 520 7.26 -19.90 28.07
C TRP A 520 8.68 -20.17 27.57
N LEU A 521 8.83 -20.83 26.42
CA LEU A 521 10.14 -21.05 25.82
C LEU A 521 10.82 -19.74 25.45
N GLN A 522 10.10 -18.78 24.86
CA GLN A 522 10.61 -17.46 24.51
C GLN A 522 11.08 -16.65 25.71
N THR A 523 10.31 -16.65 26.80
CA THR A 523 10.76 -16.06 28.07
C THR A 523 12.06 -16.70 28.55
N ARG A 524 12.19 -18.01 28.32
CA ARG A 524 13.33 -18.81 28.75
C ARG A 524 14.50 -18.79 27.77
N VAL A 525 14.34 -18.35 26.52
CA VAL A 525 15.44 -18.14 25.56
C VAL A 525 15.79 -16.65 25.40
N GLY A 526 15.18 -15.79 26.22
CA GLY A 526 15.53 -14.38 26.33
C GLY A 526 15.05 -13.52 25.17
N VAL A 527 13.95 -13.92 24.51
CA VAL A 527 13.30 -13.12 23.45
C VAL A 527 11.90 -12.71 23.87
N ALA A 528 11.34 -11.76 23.13
CA ALA A 528 9.95 -11.34 23.33
C ALA A 528 9.03 -12.56 23.32
N ALA A 529 8.32 -12.77 24.43
CA ALA A 529 7.40 -13.90 24.62
C ALA A 529 6.06 -13.64 23.93
N ASP A 530 6.12 -13.45 22.62
CA ASP A 530 4.97 -13.15 21.76
C ASP A 530 4.12 -14.40 21.43
N GLY A 531 4.63 -15.58 21.77
CA GLY A 531 4.00 -16.88 21.58
C GLY A 531 4.20 -17.47 20.21
N MET A 532 5.02 -16.86 19.38
CA MET A 532 5.25 -17.26 17.99
C MET A 532 6.68 -17.78 17.80
N TRP A 533 6.80 -18.93 17.16
CA TRP A 533 8.11 -19.51 16.86
C TRP A 533 8.70 -18.95 15.55
N GLY A 534 8.94 -17.64 15.50
CA GLY A 534 9.54 -16.96 14.34
C GLY A 534 11.05 -17.17 14.23
N SER A 535 11.71 -16.55 13.25
CA SER A 535 13.17 -16.65 13.05
C SER A 535 13.98 -16.08 14.22
N ALA A 536 13.46 -15.10 14.96
CA ALA A 536 14.09 -14.61 16.19
C ALA A 536 13.96 -15.64 17.32
N THR A 537 12.80 -16.29 17.43
CA THR A 537 12.59 -17.40 18.36
C THR A 537 13.39 -18.63 17.96
N GLU A 538 13.51 -18.97 16.67
CA GLU A 538 14.40 -20.04 16.23
C GLU A 538 15.85 -19.63 16.42
N ALA A 539 16.29 -18.43 16.04
CA ALA A 539 17.67 -18.01 16.23
C ALA A 539 18.03 -17.92 17.71
N ALA A 540 17.10 -17.49 18.56
CA ALA A 540 17.29 -17.47 20.00
C ALA A 540 17.07 -18.82 20.64
N TYR A 541 16.22 -19.70 20.11
CA TYR A 541 16.15 -21.11 20.49
C TYR A 541 17.46 -21.76 20.08
N VAL A 542 17.85 -21.78 18.81
CA VAL A 542 19.16 -22.21 18.28
C VAL A 542 20.34 -21.60 19.03
N ALA A 543 20.30 -20.33 19.42
CA ALA A 543 21.32 -19.71 20.26
C ALA A 543 21.19 -20.19 21.72
N TYR A 544 20.00 -20.29 22.26
CA TYR A 544 19.71 -20.96 23.51
C TYR A 544 19.84 -22.48 23.40
N THR A 545 20.24 -23.02 22.24
CA THR A 545 20.28 -24.45 21.98
C THR A 545 21.59 -24.98 21.38
N GLY A 546 22.51 -24.10 21.00
CA GLY A 546 23.66 -24.47 20.17
C GLY A 546 23.27 -24.61 18.71
N SER A 547 23.97 -23.95 17.78
CA SER A 547 23.71 -24.08 16.33
C SER A 547 24.09 -25.47 15.81
N SER A 548 23.09 -26.25 15.40
CA SER A 548 23.17 -27.03 14.17
C SER A 548 21.77 -27.36 13.66
N GLY A 549 21.62 -27.27 12.35
CA GLY A 549 20.40 -27.68 11.65
C GLY A 549 20.09 -29.15 11.88
N GLU A 550 18.80 -29.47 11.77
CA GLU A 550 18.25 -30.81 11.59
C GLU A 550 19.05 -31.97 12.21
N THR A 551 18.98 -32.11 13.52
CA THR A 551 18.64 -33.36 14.22
C THR A 551 18.52 -33.08 15.71
N GLY A 552 17.75 -33.91 16.40
CA GLY A 552 17.22 -33.65 17.74
C GLY A 552 18.15 -33.04 18.77
N GLY A 553 17.59 -32.09 19.53
CA GLY A 553 18.08 -31.66 20.83
C GLY A 553 19.02 -30.47 20.75
N GLY A 554 18.71 -29.43 21.51
CA GLY A 554 19.75 -28.48 21.83
C GLY A 554 19.38 -27.66 23.05
N LEU A 555 20.42 -27.19 23.72
CA LEU A 555 20.48 -26.23 24.82
C LEU A 555 21.78 -25.39 24.71
N THR A 556 21.75 -24.21 25.33
CA THR A 556 22.50 -22.94 25.18
C THR A 556 23.88 -22.93 24.52
N THR A 557 24.13 -21.97 23.62
CA THR A 557 25.35 -21.75 22.78
C THR A 557 26.64 -21.44 23.52
N VAL A 558 26.74 -21.60 24.85
CA VAL A 558 27.99 -21.30 25.58
C VAL A 558 28.52 -22.47 26.39
N ARG A 559 27.67 -23.41 26.80
CA ARG A 559 28.03 -24.58 27.62
C ARG A 559 26.93 -25.65 27.50
N SER A 560 27.28 -26.93 27.30
CA SER A 560 26.28 -27.99 27.20
C SER A 560 25.48 -28.15 28.51
N VAL A 561 24.25 -28.67 28.46
CA VAL A 561 23.42 -28.89 29.65
C VAL A 561 24.13 -29.74 30.69
N GLU A 562 24.76 -30.83 30.25
CA GLU A 562 25.55 -31.68 31.13
C GLU A 562 26.64 -30.85 31.82
N SER A 563 27.34 -30.01 31.08
CA SER A 563 28.37 -29.13 31.62
C SER A 563 27.82 -28.04 32.54
N GLN A 564 26.58 -27.60 32.36
CA GLN A 564 25.90 -26.68 33.27
C GLN A 564 25.48 -27.39 34.55
N GLN A 565 24.88 -28.59 34.45
CA GLN A 565 24.53 -29.43 35.59
C GLN A 565 25.78 -29.78 36.40
N HIS A 566 26.91 -30.08 35.74
CA HIS A 566 28.22 -30.21 36.35
C HIS A 566 28.66 -28.92 37.06
N ALA A 567 28.65 -27.76 36.39
CA ALA A 567 29.08 -26.50 36.98
C ALA A 567 28.23 -26.07 38.20
N VAL A 568 26.92 -26.28 38.14
CA VAL A 568 26.00 -26.07 39.28
C VAL A 568 26.36 -26.99 40.45
N ASN A 569 26.63 -28.27 40.18
CA ASN A 569 27.04 -29.23 41.20
C ASN A 569 28.43 -28.93 41.77
N GLU A 570 29.38 -28.51 40.93
CA GLU A 570 30.75 -28.13 41.30
C GLU A 570 30.78 -26.93 42.25
N LEU A 571 29.87 -25.97 42.09
CA LEU A 571 29.72 -24.86 43.03
C LEU A 571 29.00 -25.24 44.34
N GLY A 572 28.49 -26.48 44.46
CA GLY A 572 27.95 -27.03 45.70
C GLY A 572 26.43 -26.96 45.87
N HIS A 573 25.67 -26.96 44.77
CA HIS A 573 24.19 -27.04 44.84
C HIS A 573 23.72 -28.33 45.54
N ASN A 574 22.75 -28.22 46.46
CA ASN A 574 22.25 -29.35 47.25
C ASN A 574 20.70 -29.38 47.27
N PRO A 575 20.03 -30.49 46.88
CA PRO A 575 20.62 -31.72 46.35
C PRO A 575 21.33 -31.52 45.01
N PRO A 576 22.36 -32.32 44.71
CA PRO A 576 23.04 -32.23 43.42
C PRO A 576 22.06 -32.59 42.30
N LEU A 577 22.18 -31.88 41.19
CA LEU A 577 21.42 -32.16 39.98
C LEU A 577 21.87 -33.50 39.39
N THR A 578 20.90 -34.28 38.89
CA THR A 578 21.19 -35.41 38.01
C THR A 578 21.76 -34.88 36.70
N VAL A 579 22.93 -35.36 36.29
CA VAL A 579 23.56 -34.98 35.01
C VAL A 579 23.05 -35.92 33.94
N ASP A 580 21.96 -35.54 33.30
CA ASP A 580 21.29 -36.31 32.25
C ASP A 580 21.30 -35.58 30.89
N GLY A 581 21.89 -34.40 30.84
CA GLY A 581 21.94 -33.56 29.65
C GLY A 581 20.59 -33.00 29.24
N VAL A 582 19.56 -33.16 30.08
CA VAL A 582 18.22 -32.65 29.86
C VAL A 582 18.00 -31.44 30.74
N PHE A 583 17.70 -30.29 30.13
CA PHE A 583 17.48 -29.08 30.90
C PHE A 583 16.05 -29.03 31.39
N GLY A 584 15.82 -29.67 32.54
CA GLY A 584 14.53 -29.68 33.21
C GLY A 584 14.36 -28.54 34.24
N PRO A 585 13.21 -28.47 34.92
CA PRO A 585 12.93 -27.48 35.97
C PRO A 585 13.97 -27.47 37.10
N LEU A 586 14.55 -28.64 37.42
CA LEU A 586 15.63 -28.75 38.42
C LEU A 586 16.93 -28.11 37.93
N THR A 587 17.28 -28.30 36.66
CA THR A 587 18.45 -27.65 36.05
C THR A 587 18.27 -26.14 35.96
N GLU A 588 17.09 -25.65 35.55
CA GLU A 588 16.79 -24.21 35.58
C GLU A 588 16.95 -23.64 37.00
N THR A 589 16.39 -24.32 38.01
CA THR A 589 16.49 -23.89 39.41
C THR A 589 17.94 -23.86 39.88
N GLY A 590 18.73 -24.87 39.51
CA GLY A 590 20.15 -24.93 39.82
C GLY A 590 20.96 -23.83 39.12
N VAL A 591 20.62 -23.47 37.87
CA VAL A 591 21.26 -22.36 37.17
C VAL A 591 20.87 -21.02 37.78
N ARG A 592 19.60 -20.79 38.17
CA ARG A 592 19.18 -19.60 38.93
C ARG A 592 20.01 -19.46 40.20
N TRP A 593 20.18 -20.57 40.94
CA TRP A 593 21.00 -20.60 42.14
C TRP A 593 22.45 -20.23 41.83
N LEU A 594 23.06 -20.82 40.80
CA LEU A 594 24.44 -20.51 40.41
C LEU A 594 24.59 -19.03 40.03
N GLN A 595 23.64 -18.47 39.30
CA GLN A 595 23.64 -17.06 38.92
C GLN A 595 23.60 -16.12 40.13
N THR A 596 22.81 -16.45 41.14
CA THR A 596 22.85 -15.71 42.42
C THR A 596 24.21 -15.82 43.10
N LYS A 597 24.89 -16.97 42.99
CA LYS A 597 26.22 -17.19 43.56
C LYS A 597 27.30 -16.41 42.84
N VAL A 598 27.27 -16.35 41.51
CA VAL A 598 28.29 -15.68 40.70
C VAL A 598 28.01 -14.19 40.46
N GLY A 599 26.95 -13.65 41.07
CA GLY A 599 26.64 -12.22 41.03
C GLY A 599 26.08 -11.73 39.70
N THR A 600 25.32 -12.57 39.00
CA THR A 600 24.60 -12.20 37.77
C THR A 600 23.09 -12.34 37.95
N THR A 601 22.32 -11.88 36.96
CA THR A 601 20.86 -11.97 36.97
C THR A 601 20.42 -13.43 37.07
N ALA A 602 19.66 -13.78 38.11
CA ALA A 602 19.18 -15.14 38.37
C ALA A 602 17.95 -15.51 37.52
N ASP A 603 18.11 -15.43 36.21
CA ASP A 603 17.05 -15.68 35.22
C ASP A 603 16.88 -17.17 34.87
N GLY A 604 17.77 -18.03 35.35
CA GLY A 604 17.74 -19.48 35.16
C GLY A 604 18.31 -19.92 33.83
N MET A 605 18.99 -19.03 33.12
CA MET A 605 19.50 -19.26 31.79
C MET A 605 21.02 -19.14 31.74
N TRP A 606 21.66 -20.15 31.15
CA TRP A 606 23.12 -20.12 30.96
C TRP A 606 23.51 -19.40 29.65
N GLY A 607 23.33 -18.08 29.62
CA GLY A 607 23.72 -17.22 28.50
C GLY A 607 25.16 -16.68 28.62
N PRO A 608 25.67 -15.90 27.64
CA PRO A 608 27.03 -15.34 27.67
C PRO A 608 27.33 -14.44 28.86
N ALA A 609 26.32 -13.82 29.47
CA ALA A 609 26.49 -13.08 30.74
C ALA A 609 26.61 -14.02 31.94
N THR A 610 25.93 -15.17 31.93
CA THR A 610 26.08 -16.22 32.94
C THR A 610 27.38 -16.98 32.74
N GLU A 611 27.76 -17.33 31.50
CA GLU A 611 29.09 -17.88 31.20
C GLU A 611 30.14 -16.84 31.52
N GLY A 612 29.98 -15.58 31.13
CA GLY A 612 30.94 -14.51 31.42
C GLY A 612 31.05 -14.21 32.91
N ALA A 613 29.97 -14.32 33.70
CA ALA A 613 30.01 -14.17 35.15
C ALA A 613 30.45 -15.45 35.86
N TYR A 614 30.14 -16.63 35.35
CA TYR A 614 30.63 -17.92 35.84
C TYR A 614 32.12 -18.05 35.57
N VAL A 615 32.53 -17.78 34.33
CA VAL A 615 33.92 -17.64 33.90
C VAL A 615 34.54 -16.50 34.66
N ALA A 616 33.99 -15.28 34.79
CA ALA A 616 34.59 -14.25 35.64
C ALA A 616 34.49 -14.52 37.15
N TYR A 617 33.67 -15.43 37.63
CA TYR A 617 33.69 -15.92 39.00
C TYR A 617 34.72 -17.05 39.15
N SER A 618 34.99 -17.76 38.05
CA SER A 618 36.03 -18.79 37.89
C SER A 618 37.41 -18.22 37.50
N ASP A 619 37.48 -17.04 36.87
CA ASP A 619 38.61 -16.37 36.17
C ASP A 619 38.87 -14.96 36.75
N GLY A 620 37.83 -14.18 37.05
CA GLY A 620 37.89 -12.89 37.74
C GLY A 620 37.63 -12.97 39.24
N GLY A 621 37.26 -14.15 39.74
CA GLY A 621 37.20 -14.49 41.15
C GLY A 621 38.40 -15.31 41.59
N GLN A 622 39.10 -15.96 40.64
CA GLN A 622 40.39 -16.57 40.91
C GLN A 622 41.39 -16.39 39.76
N LEU A 623 42.35 -15.47 39.90
CA LEU A 623 43.67 -15.61 39.28
C LEU A 623 44.11 -17.05 39.42
N THR A 624 44.47 -17.72 38.32
CA THR A 624 45.11 -19.02 38.40
C THR A 624 46.27 -18.89 39.37
N VAL A 625 46.25 -19.66 40.46
CA VAL A 625 47.30 -19.64 41.49
C VAL A 625 48.50 -20.43 40.97
N ASP A 626 49.07 -19.98 39.86
CA ASP A 626 50.15 -20.58 39.10
C ASP A 626 51.53 -20.05 39.51
N GLY A 627 51.57 -18.97 40.29
CA GLY A 627 52.81 -18.34 40.74
C GLY A 627 53.49 -17.50 39.66
N GLU A 628 52.81 -17.27 38.54
CA GLU A 628 53.29 -16.42 37.47
C GLU A 628 52.78 -14.99 37.66
N PHE A 629 53.72 -14.04 37.81
CA PHE A 629 53.38 -12.63 37.98
C PHE A 629 53.19 -11.98 36.60
N GLY A 630 52.28 -12.55 35.82
CA GLY A 630 51.96 -12.12 34.46
C GLY A 630 50.98 -10.96 34.43
N PRO A 631 50.63 -10.48 33.22
CA PRO A 631 49.78 -9.30 33.02
C PRO A 631 48.44 -9.34 33.76
N ALA A 632 47.83 -10.51 33.90
CA ALA A 632 46.58 -10.67 34.67
C ALA A 632 46.79 -10.46 36.17
N THR A 633 47.82 -11.08 36.75
CA THR A 633 48.21 -10.88 38.15
C THR A 633 48.62 -9.42 38.41
N ILE A 634 49.29 -8.79 37.46
CA ILE A 634 49.68 -7.38 37.53
C ILE A 634 48.45 -6.47 37.51
N ALA A 635 47.54 -6.63 36.56
CA ALA A 635 46.32 -5.83 36.46
C ALA A 635 45.45 -5.98 37.72
N ALA A 636 45.32 -7.20 38.25
CA ALA A 636 44.60 -7.44 39.50
C ALA A 636 45.28 -6.74 40.70
N THR A 637 46.61 -6.80 40.78
CA THR A 637 47.38 -6.09 41.82
C THR A 637 47.20 -4.57 41.69
N GLN A 638 47.26 -4.03 40.47
CA GLN A 638 47.07 -2.60 40.18
C GLN A 638 45.68 -2.11 40.60
N ARG A 639 44.65 -2.90 40.30
CA ARG A 639 43.28 -2.60 40.70
C ARG A 639 43.13 -2.56 42.23
N ALA A 640 43.72 -3.53 42.92
CA ALA A 640 43.67 -3.59 44.39
C ALA A 640 44.39 -2.40 45.05
N ILE A 641 45.51 -1.95 44.48
CA ILE A 641 46.27 -0.80 45.00
C ILE A 641 45.80 0.55 44.43
N GLY A 642 44.69 0.58 43.68
CA GLY A 642 44.03 1.81 43.25
C GLY A 642 44.76 2.59 42.16
N VAL A 643 45.52 1.91 41.28
CA VAL A 643 46.15 2.52 40.10
C VAL A 643 45.57 1.93 38.81
N ALA A 644 45.85 2.57 37.68
CA ALA A 644 45.42 2.08 36.37
C ALA A 644 45.93 0.64 36.15
N ASP A 645 45.01 -0.28 35.82
CA ASP A 645 45.23 -1.72 35.68
C ASP A 645 45.63 -2.11 34.25
N ASP A 646 46.70 -1.46 33.78
CA ASP A 646 47.25 -1.63 32.43
C ASP A 646 48.01 -2.96 32.21
N GLY A 647 48.11 -3.81 33.24
CA GLY A 647 48.78 -5.11 33.18
C GLY A 647 50.30 -5.02 33.07
N SER A 648 50.87 -3.82 33.21
CA SER A 648 52.31 -3.55 33.05
C SER A 648 52.95 -3.16 34.39
N TRP A 649 53.99 -3.90 34.80
CA TRP A 649 54.63 -3.68 36.11
C TRP A 649 55.67 -2.55 36.10
N GLY A 650 55.18 -1.32 35.90
CA GLY A 650 55.99 -0.11 35.82
C GLY A 650 56.32 0.54 37.17
N PRO A 651 57.15 1.61 37.17
CA PRO A 651 57.53 2.35 38.38
C PRO A 651 56.34 2.92 39.17
N ALA A 652 55.25 3.29 38.50
CA ALA A 652 54.04 3.79 39.15
C ALA A 652 53.35 2.70 40.00
N SER A 653 53.16 1.51 39.44
CA SER A 653 52.58 0.35 40.13
C SER A 653 53.44 -0.09 41.32
N LYS A 654 54.77 -0.04 41.16
CA LYS A 654 55.73 -0.34 42.24
C LYS A 654 55.66 0.67 43.39
N ARG A 655 55.60 1.98 43.08
CA ARG A 655 55.44 3.04 44.10
C ARG A 655 54.10 2.91 44.82
N ALA A 656 53.02 2.65 44.08
CA ALA A 656 51.70 2.46 44.68
C ALA A 656 51.67 1.24 45.61
N LEU A 657 52.34 0.14 45.23
CA LEU A 657 52.43 -1.01 46.12
C LEU A 657 53.28 -0.71 47.37
N GLN A 658 54.40 0.01 47.24
CA GLN A 658 55.17 0.46 48.41
C GLN A 658 54.33 1.36 49.35
N GLN A 659 53.51 2.26 48.78
CA GLN A 659 52.58 3.10 49.56
C GLN A 659 51.49 2.29 50.25
N HIS A 660 50.91 1.33 49.52
CA HIS A 660 49.92 0.41 50.07
C HIS A 660 50.51 -0.37 51.25
N LEU A 661 51.70 -0.95 51.10
CA LEU A 661 52.37 -1.69 52.17
C LEU A 661 52.73 -0.80 53.37
N ASN A 662 53.15 0.45 53.15
CA ASN A 662 53.36 1.39 54.25
C ASN A 662 52.06 1.67 55.02
N THR A 663 50.96 1.82 54.29
CA THR A 663 49.65 2.16 54.86
C THR A 663 49.05 0.98 55.64
N TRP A 664 49.08 -0.22 55.05
CA TRP A 664 48.34 -1.38 55.56
C TRP A 664 49.22 -2.37 56.33
N SER A 665 50.55 -2.25 56.25
CA SER A 665 51.51 -3.07 57.00
C SER A 665 52.48 -2.30 57.89
N GLY A 666 52.50 -0.97 57.84
CA GLY A 666 53.42 -0.16 58.66
C GLY A 666 54.89 -0.36 58.31
N SER A 667 55.20 -0.75 57.07
CA SER A 667 56.51 -1.27 56.66
C SER A 667 57.64 -0.24 56.54
N ALA A 668 57.38 1.04 56.78
CA ALA A 668 58.34 2.17 56.78
C ALA A 668 59.30 2.19 55.57
N LEU A 669 58.82 1.78 54.40
CA LEU A 669 59.56 1.72 53.14
C LEU A 669 59.69 3.10 52.51
N VAL A 670 60.81 3.35 51.82
CA VAL A 670 60.96 4.51 50.94
C VAL A 670 60.17 4.25 49.65
N VAL A 671 59.33 5.22 49.24
CA VAL A 671 58.49 5.11 48.04
C VAL A 671 59.23 5.67 46.82
N ASP A 672 60.13 4.86 46.28
CA ASP A 672 61.03 5.21 45.19
C ASP A 672 60.76 4.45 43.88
N GLY A 673 59.85 3.48 43.90
CA GLY A 673 59.53 2.64 42.74
C GLY A 673 60.60 1.59 42.43
N ASP A 674 61.63 1.49 43.27
CA ASP A 674 62.61 0.42 43.23
C ASP A 674 62.16 -0.72 44.16
N PHE A 675 61.56 -1.76 43.56
CA PHE A 675 60.94 -2.84 44.32
C PHE A 675 61.95 -3.94 44.69
N GLY A 676 62.94 -3.56 45.49
CA GLY A 676 64.01 -4.45 45.96
C GLY A 676 63.63 -5.33 47.17
N ALA A 677 64.62 -6.05 47.72
CA ALA A 677 64.40 -7.08 48.74
C ALA A 677 63.68 -6.59 50.00
N ALA A 678 63.82 -5.32 50.39
CA ALA A 678 63.08 -4.74 51.52
C ALA A 678 61.56 -4.65 51.24
N SER A 679 61.19 -4.20 50.03
CA SER A 679 59.79 -4.13 49.58
C SER A 679 59.16 -5.52 49.46
N VAL A 680 59.93 -6.51 49.00
CA VAL A 680 59.47 -7.91 48.93
C VAL A 680 59.25 -8.52 50.31
N ARG A 681 60.17 -8.31 51.27
CA ARG A 681 59.97 -8.77 52.65
C ARG A 681 58.70 -8.19 53.27
N ALA A 682 58.42 -6.92 53.00
CA ALA A 682 57.19 -6.27 53.43
C ALA A 682 55.94 -6.90 52.81
N LEU A 683 55.95 -7.18 51.50
CA LEU A 683 54.87 -7.87 50.81
C LEU A 683 54.63 -9.28 51.37
N GLN A 684 55.69 -10.08 51.53
CA GLN A 684 55.60 -11.43 52.11
C GLN A 684 55.02 -11.40 53.53
N THR A 685 55.46 -10.45 54.35
CA THR A 685 54.94 -10.24 55.72
C THR A 685 53.46 -9.87 55.68
N HIS A 686 53.05 -9.00 54.75
CA HIS A 686 51.67 -8.59 54.59
C HIS A 686 50.77 -9.76 54.19
N LEU A 687 51.17 -10.53 53.18
CA LEU A 687 50.43 -11.70 52.70
C LEU A 687 50.30 -12.77 53.80
N ASN A 688 51.36 -12.99 54.58
CA ASN A 688 51.31 -13.89 55.73
C ASN A 688 50.30 -13.42 56.78
N ARG A 689 50.25 -12.12 57.08
CA ARG A 689 49.28 -11.55 58.03
C ARG A 689 47.85 -11.63 57.50
N MET A 690 47.64 -11.33 56.21
CA MET A 690 46.30 -11.25 55.64
C MET A 690 45.67 -12.63 55.48
N ILE A 691 46.36 -13.58 54.85
CA ILE A 691 45.75 -14.87 54.50
C ILE A 691 46.40 -16.08 55.19
N GLY A 692 47.39 -15.89 56.07
CA GLY A 692 48.09 -16.99 56.73
C GLY A 692 49.00 -17.77 55.78
N ALA A 693 49.59 -17.11 54.78
CA ALA A 693 50.26 -17.76 53.64
C ALA A 693 51.48 -18.65 53.98
N GLY A 694 52.06 -18.56 55.18
CA GLY A 694 53.19 -19.41 55.60
C GLY A 694 54.51 -19.18 54.84
N LEU A 695 54.67 -18.04 54.16
CA LEU A 695 55.87 -17.71 53.40
C LEU A 695 57.07 -17.43 54.31
N THR A 696 58.27 -17.91 53.93
CA THR A 696 59.53 -17.46 54.51
C THR A 696 59.81 -16.01 54.06
N VAL A 697 60.06 -15.10 55.02
CA VAL A 697 60.32 -13.68 54.72
C VAL A 697 61.80 -13.47 54.39
N ASP A 698 62.18 -13.85 53.17
CA ASP A 698 63.56 -13.85 52.67
C ASP A 698 63.89 -12.69 51.71
N GLY A 699 62.86 -11.96 51.26
CA GLY A 699 63.01 -10.85 50.31
C GLY A 699 63.16 -11.26 48.85
N GLY A 700 62.95 -12.53 48.51
CA GLY A 700 62.91 -13.03 47.13
C GLY A 700 61.49 -13.08 46.58
N TRP A 701 61.22 -12.38 45.45
CA TRP A 701 59.92 -12.47 44.79
C TRP A 701 59.92 -13.64 43.80
N GLY A 702 59.61 -14.83 44.31
CA GLY A 702 59.44 -16.04 43.52
C GLY A 702 57.98 -16.49 43.38
N ALA A 703 57.78 -17.63 42.72
CA ALA A 703 56.45 -18.18 42.45
C ALA A 703 55.60 -18.40 43.71
N GLY A 704 56.21 -18.74 44.85
CA GLY A 704 55.48 -18.88 46.13
C GLY A 704 54.84 -17.57 46.59
N THR A 705 55.60 -16.46 46.55
CA THR A 705 55.09 -15.12 46.88
C THR A 705 53.97 -14.70 45.92
N THR A 706 54.11 -15.01 44.63
CA THR A 706 53.09 -14.72 43.62
C THR A 706 51.82 -15.56 43.82
N ARG A 707 51.92 -16.85 44.13
CA ARG A 707 50.73 -17.69 44.42
C ARG A 707 49.97 -17.16 45.64
N ALA A 708 50.69 -16.74 46.67
CA ALA A 708 50.07 -16.14 47.85
C ALA A 708 49.38 -14.80 47.51
N LEU A 709 50.00 -13.97 46.67
CA LEU A 709 49.41 -12.73 46.19
C LEU A 709 48.15 -12.98 45.34
N GLN A 710 48.23 -13.90 44.38
CA GLN A 710 47.09 -14.34 43.57
C GLN A 710 45.95 -14.82 44.48
N THR A 711 46.26 -15.69 45.45
CA THR A 711 45.29 -16.19 46.43
C THR A 711 44.66 -15.06 47.26
N ALA A 712 45.44 -14.07 47.70
CA ALA A 712 44.92 -12.94 48.48
C ALA A 712 44.02 -12.03 47.65
N LEU A 713 44.40 -11.72 46.41
CA LEU A 713 43.62 -10.95 45.45
C LEU A 713 42.30 -11.65 45.13
N ASN A 714 42.35 -12.97 44.91
CA ASN A 714 41.18 -13.80 44.65
C ASN A 714 40.19 -13.86 45.81
N GLN A 715 40.71 -13.87 47.04
CA GLN A 715 39.88 -13.81 48.24
C GLN A 715 39.30 -12.41 48.49
N GLY A 716 39.70 -11.39 47.71
CA GLY A 716 39.36 -9.99 47.96
C GLY A 716 39.92 -9.47 49.28
N ARG A 717 41.04 -10.05 49.75
CA ARG A 717 41.67 -9.76 51.04
C ARG A 717 43.00 -9.04 50.91
N PHE A 718 43.34 -8.59 49.70
CA PHE A 718 44.58 -7.87 49.39
C PHE A 718 44.33 -6.37 49.25
#